data_AF-A0A920AU45-F1
#
_entry.id   AF-A0A920AU45-F1
#
_cell.length_a   1.000
_cell.length_b   1.000
_cell.length_c   1.000
_cell.angle_alpha   90.00
_cell.angle_beta   90.00
_cell.angle_gamma   90.00
#
_symmetry.space_group_name_H-M   'P 1'
#
loop_
_entity.id
_entity.type
_entity.pdbx_description
1 polymer ?
#
loop_
_entity_poly.entity_id
_entity_poly.type
_entity_poly.pdbx_seq_one_letter_code
_entity_poly.pdbx_strand_id
1 'polypeptide(L)'
;MEYFGFLKELIEQMLPNKLSKLGYIFIFLVFVFIPWALNGGIFNEDVSLVSEETVPYFQTNTCDYSINSIVRDNFFNDKIEILPNVDSSVQCFGKINGVDIVNEKIKIYIGTNLNVDFLLQSLFFIFLMYLIPKTKTYIFKFSFFFPSLLIIAIVYLHLLGERLFYLPLSDSFDIGLNFKNFIIPSLLLVIFLNFYLINDLIKTRFLNLINFFPFVFLFNGSFNNLNLNFFVLLFSFIGINAIAQNKYNKKISLIYLTFSIIQIYNFEAKNIVFDIDKLKGFVNSSQNYPSLIFWMIIFYLFIIGVVFTINESLEYIDLSLIKLNFLITGALILIFGVFSAINPFLNFYTYYFFGLNKPAMKSLSSTDGNTWRGLASSAEAAGEFFAFTVLFVVLLYFSKKIEISNLEIFLLIINLFGLLRSNNFASTISLIFFIVVYFILKSRLNFGLKVGVLFFGSILLFAVYSLSTFSYERASKALLQNAYKATEIGIELPGDQFSYNAIDNLNFGEILSYPEDSTNISNSLYFLTKRYTYGPDIKYLPNSVALVSAISLPINRSEKWGIFIAKYNPDPQSLLFGYGPQQITEYYLGHRTKYNSGLVLPHSSLLDYLIFFGLFGILFITIYLANSIWKNKNNYFYVCLISFLLINLIKSDSLLYSSSLLLFIFIFNFYKIDTEVHNSK
;
A
#
# COMPACT_ATOMS: atom_id res chain seq x y z
N MET A 1 -14.91 16.91 39.02
CA MET A 1 -13.50 17.38 38.96
C MET A 1 -12.63 16.75 40.06
N GLU A 2 -13.19 16.37 41.22
CA GLU A 2 -12.43 15.74 42.33
C GLU A 2 -12.03 14.26 42.10
N TYR A 3 -12.77 13.49 41.31
CA TYR A 3 -12.47 12.07 41.05
C TYR A 3 -11.17 11.84 40.24
N PHE A 4 -10.75 12.80 39.41
CA PHE A 4 -9.49 12.71 38.66
C PHE A 4 -8.27 13.06 39.52
N GLY A 5 -8.44 13.87 40.58
CA GLY A 5 -7.38 14.17 41.54
C GLY A 5 -7.02 12.94 42.37
N PHE A 6 -8.04 12.23 42.86
CA PHE A 6 -7.86 11.00 43.64
C PHE A 6 -7.19 9.87 42.83
N LEU A 7 -7.59 9.68 41.56
CA LEU A 7 -6.96 8.67 40.70
C LEU A 7 -5.48 8.99 40.41
N LYS A 8 -5.14 10.27 40.27
CA LYS A 8 -3.77 10.73 40.08
C LYS A 8 -2.92 10.52 41.33
N GLU A 9 -3.44 10.84 42.51
CA GLU A 9 -2.77 10.56 43.79
C GLU A 9 -2.60 9.06 44.04
N LEU A 10 -3.60 8.23 43.69
CA LEU A 10 -3.50 6.78 43.84
C LEU A 10 -2.45 6.18 42.90
N ILE A 11 -2.35 6.69 41.66
CA ILE A 11 -1.34 6.25 40.67
C ILE A 11 0.07 6.72 41.08
N GLU A 12 0.20 7.94 41.62
CA GLU A 12 1.47 8.47 42.14
C GLU A 12 1.91 7.79 43.44
N GLN A 13 0.99 7.28 44.26
CA GLN A 13 1.29 6.49 45.47
C GLN A 13 1.60 5.01 45.18
N MET A 14 1.00 4.41 44.14
CA MET A 14 1.20 2.99 43.81
C MET A 14 2.43 2.71 42.92
N LEU A 15 2.96 3.71 42.21
CA LEU A 15 4.15 3.55 41.36
C LEU A 15 5.36 4.23 42.01
N PRO A 16 6.43 3.49 42.35
CA PRO A 16 7.62 4.11 42.91
C PRO A 16 8.16 5.16 41.93
N ASN A 17 8.50 6.35 42.45
CA ASN A 17 9.15 7.50 41.79
C ASN A 17 10.53 7.20 41.14
N LYS A 18 10.84 5.92 40.88
CA LYS A 18 12.10 5.39 40.33
C LYS A 18 11.91 4.59 39.04
N LEU A 19 10.73 4.59 38.41
CA LEU A 19 10.61 3.94 37.11
C LEU A 19 11.28 4.81 36.05
N SER A 20 12.36 4.29 35.43
CA SER A 20 12.99 4.94 34.29
C SER A 20 12.00 5.03 33.13
N LYS A 21 12.24 5.93 32.16
CA LYS A 21 11.47 5.99 30.89
C LYS A 21 11.35 4.62 30.21
N LEU A 22 12.37 3.77 30.38
CA LEU A 22 12.41 2.39 29.90
C LEU A 22 11.39 1.49 30.64
N GLY A 23 11.21 1.68 31.94
CA GLY A 23 10.24 0.95 32.74
C GLY A 23 8.80 1.25 32.34
N TYR A 24 8.46 2.50 32.03
CA TYR A 24 7.12 2.85 31.53
C TYR A 24 6.84 2.25 30.15
N ILE A 25 7.85 2.23 29.28
CA ILE A 25 7.77 1.56 27.98
C ILE A 25 7.52 0.06 28.16
N PHE A 26 8.25 -0.58 29.07
CA PHE A 26 8.07 -2.00 29.36
C PHE A 26 6.67 -2.30 29.89
N ILE A 27 6.17 -1.53 30.86
CA ILE A 27 4.80 -1.70 31.40
C ILE A 27 3.75 -1.54 30.30
N PHE A 28 3.90 -0.54 29.43
CA PHE A 28 2.96 -0.33 28.33
C PHE A 28 2.95 -1.52 27.35
N LEU A 29 4.13 -2.02 26.97
CA LEU A 29 4.22 -3.19 26.10
C LEU A 29 3.59 -4.41 26.78
N VAL A 30 3.89 -4.64 28.06
CA VAL A 30 3.24 -5.69 28.85
C VAL A 30 1.72 -5.54 28.80
N PHE A 31 1.16 -4.35 28.98
CA PHE A 31 -0.28 -4.11 28.88
C PHE A 31 -0.88 -4.44 27.50
N VAL A 32 -0.14 -4.17 26.42
CA VAL A 32 -0.59 -4.47 25.05
C VAL A 32 -0.51 -5.96 24.71
N PHE A 33 0.45 -6.69 25.28
CA PHE A 33 0.64 -8.12 25.04
C PHE A 33 -0.11 -9.02 26.04
N ILE A 34 -0.44 -8.51 27.24
CA ILE A 34 -1.18 -9.22 28.29
C ILE A 34 -2.48 -9.88 27.77
N PRO A 35 -3.32 -9.21 26.95
CA PRO A 35 -4.58 -9.79 26.47
C PRO A 35 -4.39 -11.11 25.70
N TRP A 36 -3.22 -11.33 25.10
CA TRP A 36 -2.88 -12.58 24.42
C TRP A 36 -2.50 -13.71 25.39
N ALA A 37 -2.06 -13.35 26.61
CA ALA A 37 -1.61 -14.31 27.61
C ALA A 37 -2.70 -14.69 28.62
N LEU A 38 -3.46 -13.70 29.13
CA LEU A 38 -4.36 -13.88 30.28
C LEU A 38 -5.75 -14.39 29.93
N ASN A 39 -6.15 -14.42 28.65
CA ASN A 39 -7.52 -14.82 28.32
C ASN A 39 -7.75 -16.33 28.42
N GLY A 40 -6.70 -17.16 28.50
CA GLY A 40 -6.79 -18.56 28.92
C GLY A 40 -6.61 -18.64 30.43
N GLY A 41 -7.47 -19.37 31.14
CA GLY A 41 -7.43 -19.45 32.59
C GLY A 41 -6.01 -19.67 33.11
N ILE A 42 -5.63 -18.92 34.15
CA ILE A 42 -4.31 -18.96 34.83
C ILE A 42 -3.92 -20.38 35.31
N PHE A 43 -4.87 -21.33 35.25
CA PHE A 43 -4.77 -22.70 35.75
C PHE A 43 -4.95 -23.80 34.69
N ASN A 44 -4.96 -23.50 33.39
CA ASN A 44 -5.05 -24.56 32.38
C ASN A 44 -3.67 -25.20 32.17
N GLU A 45 -3.62 -26.53 32.33
CA GLU A 45 -2.42 -27.39 32.26
C GLU A 45 -1.54 -27.09 31.04
N ASP A 46 -0.22 -27.28 31.18
CA ASP A 46 0.74 -27.23 30.07
C ASP A 46 0.25 -28.21 28.98
N VAL A 47 -0.24 -27.69 27.86
CA VAL A 47 -0.68 -28.52 26.74
C VAL A 47 0.54 -28.97 25.94
N SER A 48 0.64 -30.27 25.71
CA SER A 48 1.72 -30.92 24.97
C SER A 48 1.91 -30.38 23.54
N LEU A 49 3.09 -30.64 22.98
CA LEU A 49 3.49 -30.43 21.57
C LEU A 49 2.33 -30.63 20.59
N VAL A 50 2.09 -29.64 19.72
CA VAL A 50 1.07 -29.73 18.67
C VAL A 50 1.60 -30.64 17.55
N SER A 51 1.05 -31.85 17.49
CA SER A 51 1.28 -32.86 16.46
C SER A 51 -0.04 -33.29 15.82
N GLU A 52 0.04 -34.04 14.71
CA GLU A 52 -1.14 -34.58 14.02
C GLU A 52 -2.05 -35.39 14.96
N GLU A 53 -1.49 -36.08 15.95
CA GLU A 53 -2.22 -36.86 16.96
C GLU A 53 -3.03 -35.97 17.92
N THR A 54 -2.55 -34.76 18.19
CA THR A 54 -3.20 -33.80 19.10
C THR A 54 -4.24 -32.91 18.40
N VAL A 55 -4.29 -32.90 17.07
CA VAL A 55 -5.24 -32.05 16.31
C VAL A 55 -6.70 -32.28 16.72
N PRO A 56 -7.21 -33.53 16.84
CA PRO A 56 -8.59 -33.77 17.26
C PRO A 56 -8.92 -33.19 18.65
N TYR A 57 -7.92 -33.13 19.54
CA TYR A 57 -8.09 -32.55 20.87
C TYR A 57 -8.38 -31.06 20.81
N PHE A 58 -7.61 -30.30 20.02
CA PHE A 58 -7.83 -28.86 19.84
C PHE A 58 -9.04 -28.54 18.97
N GLN A 59 -9.45 -29.44 18.08
CA GLN A 59 -10.70 -29.31 17.33
C GLN A 59 -11.93 -29.44 18.22
N THR A 60 -11.84 -30.20 19.32
CA THR A 60 -12.94 -30.40 20.27
C THR A 60 -12.97 -29.31 21.34
N ASN A 61 -11.80 -28.86 21.82
CA ASN A 61 -11.64 -27.87 22.89
C ASN A 61 -11.32 -26.48 22.35
N THR A 62 -12.21 -25.94 21.52
CA THR A 62 -12.04 -24.59 20.95
C THR A 62 -12.27 -23.52 22.03
N CYS A 63 -11.50 -22.43 21.97
CA CYS A 63 -11.56 -21.32 22.91
C CYS A 63 -11.26 -21.67 24.39
N ASP A 64 -10.59 -22.78 24.66
CA ASP A 64 -10.17 -23.17 26.02
C ASP A 64 -8.70 -22.82 26.31
N TYR A 65 -7.85 -22.84 25.27
CA TYR A 65 -6.41 -22.68 25.37
C TYR A 65 -5.94 -21.36 24.78
N SER A 66 -5.10 -20.61 25.50
CA SER A 66 -4.50 -19.38 24.98
C SER A 66 -3.38 -19.71 24.00
N ILE A 67 -3.04 -18.78 23.10
CA ILE A 67 -1.86 -18.93 22.24
C ILE A 67 -0.60 -19.19 23.09
N ASN A 68 -0.50 -18.58 24.27
CA ASN A 68 0.66 -18.71 25.14
C ASN A 68 0.83 -20.12 25.72
N SER A 69 -0.25 -20.91 25.86
CA SER A 69 -0.15 -22.28 26.38
C SER A 69 0.60 -23.22 25.43
N ILE A 70 0.63 -22.92 24.12
CA ILE A 70 1.32 -23.73 23.11
C ILE A 70 2.66 -23.15 22.67
N VAL A 71 2.98 -21.88 23.01
CA VAL A 71 4.22 -21.20 22.58
C VAL A 71 5.46 -21.95 23.02
N ARG A 72 5.53 -22.37 24.29
CA ARG A 72 6.74 -22.94 24.90
C ARG A 72 7.23 -24.18 24.15
N ASP A 73 6.32 -25.12 23.91
CA ASP A 73 6.67 -26.43 23.33
C ASP A 73 6.71 -26.41 21.80
N ASN A 74 6.13 -25.38 21.16
CA ASN A 74 6.04 -25.28 19.70
C ASN A 74 6.85 -24.12 19.10
N PHE A 75 7.66 -23.40 19.88
CA PHE A 75 8.36 -22.20 19.41
C PHE A 75 9.22 -22.44 18.17
N PHE A 76 9.83 -23.62 18.04
CA PHE A 76 10.66 -24.02 16.90
C PHE A 76 10.00 -25.13 16.05
N ASN A 77 8.68 -25.31 16.16
CA ASN A 77 7.94 -26.29 15.37
C ASN A 77 7.62 -25.70 13.97
N ASP A 78 8.27 -26.22 12.94
CA ASP A 78 8.17 -25.77 11.55
C ASP A 78 6.94 -26.34 10.81
N LYS A 79 6.30 -27.37 11.39
CA LYS A 79 5.06 -27.98 10.91
C LYS A 79 3.83 -27.14 11.23
N ILE A 80 3.90 -26.24 12.22
CA ILE A 80 2.77 -25.40 12.61
C ILE A 80 2.74 -24.08 11.83
N GLU A 81 1.53 -23.60 11.60
CA GLU A 81 1.25 -22.29 11.05
C GLU A 81 0.18 -21.62 11.88
N ILE A 82 0.43 -20.38 12.32
CA ILE A 82 -0.51 -19.65 13.17
C ILE A 82 -1.20 -18.59 12.32
N LEU A 83 -2.53 -18.62 12.32
CA LEU A 83 -3.38 -17.74 11.53
C LEU A 83 -4.40 -17.03 12.43
N PRO A 84 -4.73 -15.77 12.17
CA PRO A 84 -5.86 -15.12 12.81
C PRO A 84 -7.16 -15.76 12.33
N ASN A 85 -8.08 -15.97 13.26
CA ASN A 85 -9.47 -16.30 12.99
C ASN A 85 -10.32 -15.08 13.35
N VAL A 86 -10.85 -14.45 12.31
CA VAL A 86 -11.39 -13.09 12.34
C VAL A 86 -12.83 -13.02 12.88
N ASP A 87 -13.53 -14.16 12.87
CA ASP A 87 -14.93 -14.38 13.25
C ASP A 87 -15.11 -14.84 14.71
N SER A 88 -14.20 -14.46 15.60
CA SER A 88 -14.23 -14.91 17.00
C SER A 88 -14.94 -13.95 17.96
N SER A 89 -15.55 -14.55 18.99
CA SER A 89 -16.12 -13.82 20.13
C SER A 89 -15.02 -13.18 20.98
N VAL A 90 -15.37 -12.15 21.77
CA VAL A 90 -14.43 -11.50 22.71
C VAL A 90 -13.85 -12.50 23.72
N GLN A 91 -14.64 -13.52 24.12
CA GLN A 91 -14.21 -14.56 25.05
C GLN A 91 -13.17 -15.51 24.46
N CYS A 92 -13.13 -15.63 23.12
CA CYS A 92 -12.16 -16.44 22.39
C CYS A 92 -10.94 -15.64 21.93
N PHE A 93 -10.88 -14.32 22.21
CA PHE A 93 -9.76 -13.49 21.81
C PHE A 93 -8.44 -14.02 22.40
N GLY A 94 -7.43 -14.22 21.55
CA GLY A 94 -6.11 -14.73 21.94
C GLY A 94 -6.07 -16.23 22.24
N LYS A 95 -7.16 -16.96 21.97
CA LYS A 95 -7.28 -18.41 22.19
C LYS A 95 -7.31 -19.20 20.90
N ILE A 96 -7.01 -20.49 20.98
CA ILE A 96 -7.11 -21.42 19.86
C ILE A 96 -8.60 -21.64 19.53
N ASN A 97 -9.08 -21.07 18.43
CA ASN A 97 -10.46 -21.23 17.96
C ASN A 97 -10.61 -22.41 16.99
N GLY A 98 -9.51 -22.96 16.47
CA GLY A 98 -9.54 -24.15 15.63
C GLY A 98 -8.16 -24.63 15.25
N VAL A 99 -8.07 -25.91 14.88
CA VAL A 99 -6.84 -26.51 14.35
C VAL A 99 -7.20 -27.43 13.18
N ASP A 100 -6.42 -27.37 12.10
CA ASP A 100 -6.65 -28.19 10.91
C ASP A 100 -5.33 -28.61 10.26
N ILE A 101 -5.35 -29.70 9.49
CA ILE A 101 -4.20 -30.20 8.74
C ILE A 101 -4.41 -29.89 7.26
N VAL A 102 -3.58 -29.02 6.70
CA VAL A 102 -3.65 -28.65 5.28
C VAL A 102 -2.25 -28.73 4.67
N ASN A 103 -2.08 -29.55 3.64
CA ASN A 103 -0.81 -29.75 2.93
C ASN A 103 0.36 -30.07 3.88
N GLU A 104 0.19 -31.08 4.75
CA GLU A 104 1.22 -31.55 5.71
C GLU A 104 1.63 -30.50 6.77
N LYS A 105 0.90 -29.39 6.86
CA LYS A 105 1.07 -28.37 7.91
C LYS A 105 -0.15 -28.30 8.82
N ILE A 106 0.11 -28.11 10.10
CA ILE A 106 -0.91 -27.92 11.13
C ILE A 106 -1.21 -26.43 11.24
N LYS A 107 -2.38 -26.02 10.77
CA LYS A 107 -2.88 -24.65 10.88
C LYS A 107 -3.60 -24.46 12.20
N ILE A 108 -3.12 -23.53 13.01
CA ILE A 108 -3.68 -23.15 14.30
C ILE A 108 -4.33 -21.78 14.12
N TYR A 109 -5.64 -21.73 14.30
CA TYR A 109 -6.48 -20.55 14.16
C TYR A 109 -6.65 -19.89 15.53
N ILE A 110 -6.14 -18.67 15.68
CA ILE A 110 -6.22 -17.90 16.93
C ILE A 110 -7.34 -16.88 16.82
N GLY A 111 -8.28 -16.92 17.76
CA GLY A 111 -9.42 -16.02 17.77
C GLY A 111 -9.01 -14.55 17.91
N THR A 112 -9.48 -13.72 17.00
CA THR A 112 -9.36 -12.26 17.03
C THR A 112 -10.74 -11.63 17.00
N ASN A 113 -10.88 -10.39 17.48
CA ASN A 113 -12.19 -9.76 17.59
C ASN A 113 -12.12 -8.32 17.12
N LEU A 114 -13.06 -7.91 16.26
CA LEU A 114 -13.06 -6.59 15.63
C LEU A 114 -12.81 -5.42 16.59
N ASN A 115 -13.48 -5.39 17.75
CA ASN A 115 -13.35 -4.30 18.71
C ASN A 115 -12.05 -4.36 19.51
N VAL A 116 -11.65 -5.57 19.93
CA VAL A 116 -10.41 -5.78 20.68
C VAL A 116 -9.21 -5.48 19.79
N ASP A 117 -9.26 -5.92 18.53
CA ASP A 117 -8.24 -5.67 17.51
C ASP A 117 -8.04 -4.18 17.30
N PHE A 118 -9.14 -3.45 17.05
CA PHE A 118 -9.06 -2.01 16.84
C PHE A 118 -8.48 -1.29 18.06
N LEU A 119 -8.88 -1.66 19.27
CA LEU A 119 -8.35 -1.08 20.51
C LEU A 119 -6.85 -1.35 20.66
N LEU A 120 -6.42 -2.62 20.62
CA LEU A 120 -5.03 -3.01 20.89
C LEU A 120 -4.07 -2.51 19.81
N GLN A 121 -4.44 -2.63 18.53
CA GLN A 121 -3.62 -2.13 17.43
C GLN A 121 -3.53 -0.59 17.49
N SER A 122 -4.62 0.11 17.78
CA SER A 122 -4.58 1.57 17.92
C SER A 122 -3.68 2.01 19.08
N LEU A 123 -3.78 1.37 20.24
CA LEU A 123 -2.91 1.65 21.39
C LEU A 123 -1.43 1.43 21.02
N PHE A 124 -1.11 0.35 20.31
CA PHE A 124 0.24 0.08 19.83
C PHE A 124 0.75 1.20 18.91
N PHE A 125 -0.03 1.64 17.92
CA PHE A 125 0.40 2.73 17.02
C PHE A 125 0.48 4.09 17.71
N ILE A 126 -0.42 4.37 18.67
CA ILE A 126 -0.35 5.55 19.54
C ILE A 126 0.95 5.55 20.35
N PHE A 127 1.37 4.38 20.84
CA PHE A 127 2.66 4.24 21.52
C PHE A 127 3.85 4.50 20.59
N LEU A 128 3.82 4.00 19.35
CA LEU A 128 4.86 4.35 18.37
C LEU A 128 4.92 5.87 18.13
N MET A 129 3.76 6.54 18.03
CA MET A 129 3.71 8.00 17.95
C MET A 129 4.28 8.67 19.20
N TYR A 130 4.06 8.10 20.39
CA TYR A 130 4.62 8.63 21.64
C TYR A 130 6.15 8.61 21.65
N LEU A 131 6.79 7.64 20.98
CA LEU A 131 8.26 7.53 20.87
C LEU A 131 8.89 8.65 20.03
N ILE A 132 8.11 9.32 19.18
CA ILE A 132 8.59 10.46 18.40
C ILE A 132 9.03 11.58 19.35
N PRO A 133 10.24 12.15 19.19
CA PRO A 133 10.73 13.23 20.04
C PRO A 133 9.80 14.45 19.98
N LYS A 134 9.56 15.05 21.16
CA LYS A 134 8.78 16.28 21.27
C LYS A 134 9.53 17.45 20.64
N THR A 135 8.77 18.34 20.01
CA THR A 135 9.20 19.62 19.45
C THR A 135 8.40 20.76 20.10
N LYS A 136 8.52 21.96 19.53
CA LYS A 136 7.64 23.09 19.87
C LYS A 136 6.17 22.67 19.73
N THR A 137 5.36 23.10 20.70
CA THR A 137 3.92 22.85 20.73
C THR A 137 3.25 23.56 19.55
N TYR A 138 2.57 22.79 18.70
CA TYR A 138 1.72 23.33 17.63
C TYR A 138 0.31 23.57 18.15
N ILE A 139 -0.21 24.78 17.92
CA ILE A 139 -1.55 25.19 18.36
C ILE A 139 -2.50 25.07 17.18
N PHE A 140 -3.40 24.09 17.25
CA PHE A 140 -4.50 23.97 16.29
C PHE A 140 -5.61 24.98 16.61
N LYS A 141 -6.23 25.55 15.57
CA LYS A 141 -7.23 26.63 15.70
C LYS A 141 -8.53 26.18 16.38
N PHE A 142 -8.97 24.95 16.18
CA PHE A 142 -10.23 24.43 16.73
C PHE A 142 -9.99 23.45 17.87
N SER A 143 -10.96 23.33 18.77
CA SER A 143 -10.94 22.28 19.78
C SER A 143 -11.06 20.91 19.09
N PHE A 144 -10.28 19.96 19.58
CA PHE A 144 -10.12 18.64 18.96
C PHE A 144 -11.36 17.75 19.04
N PHE A 145 -12.36 18.19 19.81
CA PHE A 145 -13.67 17.57 19.86
C PHE A 145 -14.32 17.52 18.47
N PHE A 146 -14.27 18.63 17.72
CA PHE A 146 -14.91 18.70 16.41
C PHE A 146 -14.26 17.78 15.35
N PRO A 147 -12.93 17.80 15.13
CA PRO A 147 -12.28 16.84 14.23
C PRO A 147 -12.51 15.37 14.63
N SER A 148 -12.54 15.07 15.93
CA SER A 148 -12.78 13.69 16.41
C SER A 148 -14.19 13.22 16.07
N LEU A 149 -15.22 14.07 16.26
CA LEU A 149 -16.60 13.76 15.88
C LEU A 149 -16.75 13.52 14.37
N LEU A 150 -16.06 14.32 13.54
CA LEU A 150 -16.10 14.14 12.09
C LEU A 150 -15.46 12.81 11.66
N ILE A 151 -14.34 12.40 12.28
CA ILE A 151 -13.75 11.09 12.00
C ILE A 151 -14.70 9.96 12.37
N ILE A 152 -15.42 10.07 13.50
CA ILE A 152 -16.42 9.06 13.90
C ILE A 152 -17.53 8.95 12.85
N ALA A 153 -18.05 10.08 12.36
CA ALA A 153 -19.06 10.09 11.31
C ALA A 153 -18.55 9.46 10.00
N ILE A 154 -17.30 9.76 9.62
CA ILE A 154 -16.65 9.21 8.43
C ILE A 154 -16.44 7.69 8.57
N VAL A 155 -15.99 7.20 9.73
CA VAL A 155 -15.83 5.76 9.94
C VAL A 155 -17.17 5.04 10.00
N TYR A 156 -18.21 5.65 10.58
CA TYR A 156 -19.55 5.09 10.51
C TYR A 156 -20.06 4.97 9.06
N LEU A 157 -19.79 5.97 8.21
CA LEU A 157 -20.10 5.91 6.79
C LEU A 157 -19.34 4.76 6.07
N HIS A 158 -18.09 4.51 6.45
CA HIS A 158 -17.33 3.36 5.95
C HIS A 158 -18.01 2.03 6.32
N LEU A 159 -18.39 1.85 7.58
CA LEU A 159 -19.05 0.62 8.05
C LEU A 159 -20.41 0.41 7.36
N LEU A 160 -21.13 1.50 7.07
CA LEU A 160 -22.34 1.48 6.24
C LEU A 160 -22.04 1.02 4.81
N GLY A 161 -21.01 1.60 4.18
CA GLY A 161 -20.63 1.32 2.79
C GLY A 161 -20.03 -0.05 2.58
N GLU A 162 -19.27 -0.57 3.55
CA GLU A 162 -18.58 -1.85 3.43
C GLU A 162 -19.26 -2.97 4.24
N ARG A 163 -20.58 -2.85 4.50
CA ARG A 163 -21.36 -3.83 5.26
C ARG A 163 -21.12 -5.27 4.83
N LEU A 164 -21.18 -5.52 3.51
CA LEU A 164 -21.09 -6.87 2.96
C LEU A 164 -19.69 -7.49 3.15
N PHE A 165 -18.65 -6.67 3.29
CA PHE A 165 -17.31 -7.13 3.68
C PHE A 165 -17.26 -7.55 5.16
N TYR A 166 -18.05 -6.90 6.02
CA TYR A 166 -18.05 -7.17 7.46
C TYR A 166 -18.96 -8.32 7.91
N LEU A 167 -20.01 -8.64 7.14
CA LEU A 167 -20.94 -9.73 7.49
C LEU A 167 -20.25 -11.09 7.72
N PRO A 168 -19.29 -11.53 6.87
CA PRO A 168 -18.58 -12.79 7.10
C PRO A 168 -17.55 -12.73 8.25
N LEU A 169 -17.18 -11.54 8.72
CA LEU A 169 -16.18 -11.35 9.78
C LEU A 169 -16.80 -11.35 11.17
N SER A 170 -18.13 -11.28 11.28
CA SER A 170 -18.85 -11.34 12.55
C SER A 170 -20.32 -11.65 12.29
N ASP A 171 -20.76 -12.84 12.69
CA ASP A 171 -22.15 -13.31 12.52
C ASP A 171 -23.20 -12.35 13.11
N SER A 172 -22.83 -11.57 14.13
CA SER A 172 -23.69 -10.57 14.78
C SER A 172 -23.49 -9.14 14.26
N PHE A 173 -22.82 -8.94 13.12
CA PHE A 173 -22.56 -7.60 12.59
C PHE A 173 -23.86 -6.95 12.09
N ASP A 174 -24.36 -5.98 12.86
CA ASP A 174 -25.46 -5.10 12.48
C ASP A 174 -24.94 -3.65 12.45
N ILE A 175 -25.53 -2.79 11.62
CA ILE A 175 -25.16 -1.36 11.58
C ILE A 175 -26.06 -0.52 12.49
N GLY A 176 -27.18 -1.08 12.96
CA GLY A 176 -28.11 -0.39 13.83
C GLY A 176 -27.43 0.20 15.07
N LEU A 177 -27.57 1.51 15.30
CA LEU A 177 -27.10 2.19 16.51
C LEU A 177 -28.08 1.96 17.67
N ASN A 178 -28.20 0.71 18.10
CA ASN A 178 -29.09 0.31 19.19
C ASN A 178 -28.28 -0.36 20.31
N PHE A 179 -28.80 -0.34 21.54
CA PHE A 179 -28.11 -0.95 22.70
C PHE A 179 -28.02 -2.48 22.64
N LYS A 180 -28.72 -3.14 21.72
CA LYS A 180 -28.62 -4.59 21.50
C LYS A 180 -27.42 -4.94 20.61
N ASN A 181 -27.06 -4.04 19.70
CA ASN A 181 -25.86 -4.11 18.89
C ASN A 181 -24.71 -3.45 19.64
N PHE A 182 -23.96 -4.23 20.42
CA PHE A 182 -22.82 -3.70 21.16
C PHE A 182 -21.60 -3.41 20.26
N ILE A 183 -21.52 -4.02 19.06
CA ILE A 183 -20.31 -3.98 18.23
C ILE A 183 -20.03 -2.56 17.71
N ILE A 184 -20.99 -1.95 17.03
CA ILE A 184 -20.78 -0.62 16.42
C ILE A 184 -20.62 0.50 17.47
N PRO A 185 -21.49 0.62 18.49
CA PRO A 185 -21.34 1.67 19.50
C PRO A 185 -20.02 1.55 20.27
N SER A 186 -19.55 0.33 20.59
CA SER A 186 -18.25 0.16 21.25
C SER A 186 -17.09 0.53 20.33
N LEU A 187 -17.13 0.16 19.05
CA LEU A 187 -16.15 0.60 18.06
C LEU A 187 -16.07 2.13 17.97
N LEU A 188 -17.22 2.81 17.82
CA LEU A 188 -17.29 4.27 17.71
C LEU A 188 -16.79 4.95 18.99
N LEU A 189 -17.06 4.38 20.17
CA LEU A 189 -16.52 4.88 21.44
C LEU A 189 -15.00 4.74 21.50
N VAL A 190 -14.45 3.58 21.10
CA VAL A 190 -13.00 3.36 21.07
C VAL A 190 -12.32 4.33 20.09
N ILE A 191 -12.94 4.59 18.92
CA ILE A 191 -12.45 5.60 17.97
C ILE A 191 -12.38 6.97 18.65
N PHE A 192 -13.44 7.41 19.34
CA PHE A 192 -13.46 8.68 20.06
C PHE A 192 -12.30 8.79 21.07
N LEU A 193 -12.12 7.76 21.90
CA LEU A 193 -11.07 7.72 22.92
C LEU A 193 -9.67 7.74 22.31
N ASN A 194 -9.45 6.98 21.23
CA ASN A 194 -8.17 6.97 20.52
C ASN A 194 -7.83 8.34 19.95
N PHE A 195 -8.77 9.01 19.27
CA PHE A 195 -8.53 10.35 18.72
C PHE A 195 -8.34 11.42 19.80
N TYR A 196 -8.99 11.25 20.95
CA TYR A 196 -8.74 12.10 22.10
C TYR A 196 -7.29 11.99 22.60
N LEU A 197 -6.74 10.76 22.70
CA LEU A 197 -5.34 10.53 23.09
C LEU A 197 -4.35 11.01 22.01
N ILE A 198 -4.61 10.69 20.75
CA ILE A 198 -3.79 11.10 19.60
C ILE A 198 -3.63 12.62 19.58
N ASN A 199 -4.72 13.35 19.82
CA ASN A 199 -4.71 14.80 19.87
C ASN A 199 -3.64 15.34 20.84
N ASP A 200 -3.62 14.87 22.09
CA ASP A 200 -2.67 15.38 23.08
C ASP A 200 -1.21 15.10 22.67
N LEU A 201 -0.96 13.92 22.10
CA LEU A 201 0.35 13.55 21.59
C LEU A 201 0.79 14.40 20.41
N ILE A 202 -0.10 14.63 19.43
CA ILE A 202 0.21 15.36 18.19
C ILE A 202 0.66 16.79 18.51
N LYS A 203 0.01 17.51 19.44
CA LYS A 203 0.35 18.91 19.73
C LYS A 203 1.85 19.14 19.96
N THR A 204 2.51 18.20 20.64
CA THR A 204 3.93 18.32 21.00
C THR A 204 4.87 17.65 20.01
N ARG A 205 4.37 16.97 18.97
CA ARG A 205 5.17 16.15 18.04
C ARG A 205 4.87 16.40 16.57
N PHE A 206 3.83 17.18 16.28
CA PHE A 206 3.31 17.43 14.94
C PHE A 206 4.40 17.82 13.94
N LEU A 207 5.25 18.78 14.34
CA LEU A 207 6.33 19.32 13.50
C LEU A 207 7.44 18.30 13.23
N ASN A 208 7.52 17.22 13.99
CA ASN A 208 8.52 16.17 13.83
C ASN A 208 7.97 14.92 13.12
N LEU A 209 6.66 14.84 12.85
CA LEU A 209 6.03 13.63 12.29
C LEU A 209 6.68 13.20 10.97
N ILE A 210 6.99 14.15 10.10
CA ILE A 210 7.60 13.89 8.79
C ILE A 210 9.00 13.28 8.95
N ASN A 211 9.79 13.65 9.96
CA ASN A 211 11.12 13.04 10.10
C ASN A 211 11.07 11.52 10.35
N PHE A 212 9.95 11.01 10.88
CA PHE A 212 9.74 9.61 11.24
C PHE A 212 8.78 8.87 10.30
N PHE A 213 8.28 9.50 9.23
CA PHE A 213 7.41 8.83 8.27
C PHE A 213 8.02 7.58 7.61
N PRO A 214 9.35 7.43 7.43
CA PRO A 214 9.91 6.20 6.85
C PRO A 214 9.47 4.94 7.60
N PHE A 215 9.25 5.01 8.92
CA PHE A 215 8.78 3.87 9.70
C PHE A 215 7.39 3.36 9.32
N VAL A 216 6.59 4.11 8.55
CA VAL A 216 5.31 3.66 8.00
C VAL A 216 5.49 2.50 7.00
N PHE A 217 6.68 2.32 6.42
CA PHE A 217 6.99 1.14 5.60
C PHE A 217 7.24 -0.13 6.45
N LEU A 218 7.62 0.01 7.72
CA LEU A 218 7.78 -1.10 8.66
C LEU A 218 6.46 -1.40 9.39
N PHE A 219 5.85 -0.35 9.95
CA PHE A 219 4.55 -0.40 10.60
C PHE A 219 3.53 0.15 9.61
N ASN A 220 2.88 -0.72 8.85
CA ASN A 220 2.00 -0.29 7.77
C ASN A 220 0.65 0.23 8.29
N GLY A 221 0.22 -0.23 9.47
CA GLY A 221 -0.93 0.36 10.17
C GLY A 221 -2.30 -0.13 9.71
N SER A 222 -2.39 -1.18 8.89
CA SER A 222 -3.68 -1.79 8.52
C SER A 222 -4.24 -2.59 9.69
N PHE A 223 -5.51 -2.40 10.00
CA PHE A 223 -6.17 -3.15 11.07
C PHE A 223 -6.42 -4.61 10.63
N ASN A 224 -6.42 -5.54 11.59
CA ASN A 224 -6.62 -6.96 11.31
C ASN A 224 -8.04 -7.23 10.77
N ASN A 225 -9.05 -6.79 11.52
CA ASN A 225 -10.46 -7.08 11.26
C ASN A 225 -11.23 -5.90 10.60
N LEU A 226 -10.53 -4.87 10.12
CA LEU A 226 -11.14 -3.70 9.49
C LEU A 226 -10.44 -3.34 8.18
N ASN A 227 -11.21 -2.91 7.17
CA ASN A 227 -10.67 -2.31 5.96
C ASN A 227 -10.32 -0.83 6.20
N LEU A 228 -9.56 -0.57 7.25
CA LEU A 228 -9.09 0.75 7.66
C LEU A 228 -7.59 0.72 7.96
N ASN A 229 -6.97 1.89 7.92
CA ASN A 229 -5.55 2.05 8.23
C ASN A 229 -5.34 3.21 9.21
N PHE A 230 -4.56 2.97 10.25
CA PHE A 230 -4.29 3.93 11.32
C PHE A 230 -3.70 5.25 10.79
N PHE A 231 -2.69 5.19 9.90
CA PHE A 231 -2.07 6.39 9.37
C PHE A 231 -3.00 7.17 8.43
N VAL A 232 -3.88 6.46 7.72
CA VAL A 232 -4.92 7.10 6.88
C VAL A 232 -5.91 7.88 7.73
N LEU A 233 -6.36 7.30 8.85
CA LEU A 233 -7.23 8.00 9.80
C LEU A 233 -6.51 9.16 10.52
N LEU A 234 -5.24 8.96 10.91
CA LEU A 234 -4.40 9.98 11.53
C LEU A 234 -4.22 11.21 10.63
N PHE A 235 -3.78 11.01 9.38
CA PHE A 235 -3.60 12.12 8.45
C PHE A 235 -4.94 12.72 8.02
N SER A 236 -6.02 11.93 7.92
CA SER A 236 -7.36 12.48 7.69
C SER A 236 -7.83 13.39 8.83
N PHE A 237 -7.55 13.04 10.09
CA PHE A 237 -7.82 13.89 11.25
C PHE A 237 -7.04 15.21 11.18
N ILE A 238 -5.78 15.15 10.74
CA ILE A 238 -4.96 16.34 10.48
C ILE A 238 -5.53 17.14 9.29
N GLY A 239 -6.03 16.47 8.25
CA GLY A 239 -6.64 17.09 7.08
C GLY A 239 -7.90 17.89 7.40
N ILE A 240 -8.76 17.36 8.29
CA ILE A 240 -9.91 18.11 8.81
C ILE A 240 -9.46 19.40 9.49
N ASN A 241 -8.42 19.33 10.32
CA ASN A 241 -7.85 20.50 10.98
C ASN A 241 -7.25 21.51 9.99
N ALA A 242 -6.65 21.04 8.89
CA ALA A 242 -6.11 21.88 7.83
C ALA A 242 -7.23 22.64 7.09
N ILE A 243 -8.34 21.96 6.77
CA ILE A 243 -9.52 22.56 6.16
C ILE A 243 -10.14 23.60 7.08
N ALA A 244 -10.34 23.25 8.36
CA ALA A 244 -10.90 24.17 9.35
C ALA A 244 -10.03 25.45 9.49
N GLN A 245 -8.71 25.31 9.39
CA GLN A 245 -7.76 26.43 9.40
C GLN A 245 -7.66 27.20 8.08
N ASN A 246 -8.39 26.82 7.03
CA ASN A 246 -8.25 27.36 5.67
C ASN A 246 -6.84 27.20 5.07
N LYS A 247 -6.08 26.19 5.53
CA LYS A 247 -4.72 25.89 5.07
C LYS A 247 -4.69 24.75 4.05
N TYR A 248 -5.45 24.91 2.96
CA TYR A 248 -5.55 23.95 1.86
C TYR A 248 -5.67 24.66 0.51
N ASN A 249 -5.40 23.94 -0.59
CA ASN A 249 -5.45 24.53 -1.93
C ASN A 249 -6.89 24.51 -2.50
N LYS A 250 -7.60 25.63 -2.34
CA LYS A 250 -9.00 25.81 -2.79
C LYS A 250 -9.23 25.46 -4.27
N LYS A 251 -8.28 25.74 -5.16
CA LYS A 251 -8.43 25.45 -6.60
C LYS A 251 -8.43 23.95 -6.86
N ILE A 252 -7.46 23.23 -6.29
CA ILE A 252 -7.38 21.77 -6.42
C ILE A 252 -8.61 21.12 -5.77
N SER A 253 -9.02 21.61 -4.61
CA SER A 253 -10.22 21.14 -3.91
C SER A 253 -11.50 21.32 -4.73
N LEU A 254 -11.65 22.46 -5.42
CA LEU A 254 -12.79 22.69 -6.29
C LEU A 254 -12.80 21.72 -7.47
N ILE A 255 -11.65 21.49 -8.11
CA ILE A 255 -11.51 20.52 -9.20
C ILE A 255 -11.86 19.11 -8.71
N TYR A 256 -11.31 18.70 -7.57
CA TYR A 256 -11.60 17.40 -6.98
C TYR A 256 -13.09 17.23 -6.64
N LEU A 257 -13.73 18.26 -6.09
CA LEU A 257 -15.16 18.26 -5.80
C LEU A 257 -16.00 18.12 -7.07
N THR A 258 -15.66 18.87 -8.13
CA THR A 258 -16.35 18.74 -9.42
C THR A 258 -16.22 17.34 -10.00
N PHE A 259 -15.02 16.74 -9.98
CA PHE A 259 -14.82 15.36 -10.41
C PHE A 259 -15.63 14.38 -9.56
N SER A 260 -15.64 14.56 -8.23
CA SER A 260 -16.39 13.70 -7.32
C SER A 260 -17.90 13.73 -7.60
N ILE A 261 -18.46 14.92 -7.89
CA ILE A 261 -19.89 15.06 -8.25
C ILE A 261 -20.20 14.32 -9.55
N ILE A 262 -19.33 14.44 -10.57
CA ILE A 262 -19.50 13.73 -11.85
C ILE A 262 -19.45 12.22 -11.62
N GLN A 263 -18.49 11.74 -10.83
CA GLN A 263 -18.33 10.33 -10.52
C GLN A 263 -19.55 9.78 -9.76
N ILE A 264 -20.11 10.52 -8.78
CA ILE A 264 -21.33 10.12 -8.08
C ILE A 264 -22.52 10.03 -9.04
N TYR A 265 -22.67 10.99 -9.96
CA TYR A 265 -23.79 11.00 -10.90
C TYR A 265 -23.73 9.84 -11.90
N ASN A 266 -22.53 9.42 -12.30
CA ASN A 266 -22.31 8.31 -13.24
C ASN A 266 -22.17 6.95 -12.55
N PHE A 267 -22.30 6.87 -11.22
CA PHE A 267 -22.01 5.64 -10.49
C PHE A 267 -23.17 4.66 -10.53
N GLU A 268 -22.89 3.42 -10.96
CA GLU A 268 -23.84 2.32 -10.88
C GLU A 268 -23.58 1.47 -9.63
N ALA A 269 -24.50 1.54 -8.67
CA ALA A 269 -24.42 0.75 -7.44
C ALA A 269 -24.77 -0.72 -7.70
N LYS A 270 -23.90 -1.63 -7.24
CA LYS A 270 -24.05 -3.08 -7.36
C LYS A 270 -23.78 -3.73 -5.99
N ASN A 271 -24.57 -4.73 -5.61
CA ASN A 271 -24.36 -5.47 -4.35
C ASN A 271 -23.26 -6.52 -4.50
N ILE A 272 -22.04 -6.06 -4.77
CA ILE A 272 -20.88 -6.91 -5.05
C ILE A 272 -19.77 -6.56 -4.06
N VAL A 273 -19.10 -7.59 -3.56
CA VAL A 273 -17.92 -7.49 -2.69
C VAL A 273 -16.69 -7.92 -3.47
N PHE A 274 -15.67 -7.08 -3.40
CA PHE A 274 -14.33 -7.34 -3.91
C PHE A 274 -13.44 -7.82 -2.76
N ASP A 275 -12.76 -8.95 -2.97
CA ASP A 275 -11.73 -9.42 -2.04
C ASP A 275 -10.48 -8.56 -2.17
N ILE A 276 -10.25 -7.74 -1.15
CA ILE A 276 -9.15 -6.79 -1.08
C ILE A 276 -7.79 -7.45 -0.77
N ASP A 277 -7.73 -8.69 -0.26
CA ASP A 277 -6.50 -9.43 0.12
C ASP A 277 -5.37 -8.50 0.62
N LYS A 278 -4.29 -8.35 -0.17
CA LYS A 278 -3.08 -7.57 0.18
C LYS A 278 -3.27 -6.05 0.13
N LEU A 279 -4.43 -5.54 -0.27
CA LEU A 279 -4.76 -4.10 -0.37
C LEU A 279 -5.60 -3.59 0.82
N LYS A 280 -5.87 -4.47 1.80
CA LYS A 280 -6.64 -4.14 3.00
C LYS A 280 -6.14 -2.88 3.70
N GLY A 281 -7.05 -1.95 3.99
CA GLY A 281 -6.82 -0.70 4.71
C GLY A 281 -6.70 0.53 3.83
N PHE A 282 -6.63 0.39 2.49
CA PHE A 282 -6.52 1.53 1.59
C PHE A 282 -7.21 1.39 0.22
N VAL A 283 -8.00 0.33 0.01
CA VAL A 283 -8.76 0.10 -1.23
C VAL A 283 -10.19 -0.29 -0.91
N ASN A 284 -11.15 0.15 -1.74
CA ASN A 284 -12.56 -0.15 -1.53
C ASN A 284 -12.89 -1.64 -1.78
N SER A 285 -13.69 -2.22 -0.89
CA SER A 285 -14.24 -3.58 -1.02
C SER A 285 -15.64 -3.63 -1.67
N SER A 286 -16.37 -2.52 -1.78
CA SER A 286 -17.83 -2.54 -1.98
C SER A 286 -18.33 -1.52 -2.99
N GLN A 287 -19.18 -1.92 -3.95
CA GLN A 287 -19.67 -1.04 -5.01
C GLN A 287 -21.03 -0.40 -4.69
N ASN A 288 -21.08 0.54 -3.73
CA ASN A 288 -22.30 1.27 -3.41
C ASN A 288 -22.03 2.75 -3.08
N TYR A 289 -23.08 3.57 -3.08
CA TYR A 289 -22.96 5.01 -2.85
C TYR A 289 -22.31 5.38 -1.50
N PRO A 290 -22.70 4.80 -0.35
CA PRO A 290 -22.03 5.13 0.91
C PRO A 290 -20.53 4.84 0.88
N SER A 291 -20.11 3.72 0.28
CA SER A 291 -18.68 3.41 0.15
C SER A 291 -17.96 4.38 -0.79
N LEU A 292 -18.55 4.70 -1.94
CA LEU A 292 -18.01 5.70 -2.88
C LEU A 292 -17.76 7.04 -2.18
N ILE A 293 -18.76 7.54 -1.46
CA ILE A 293 -18.69 8.82 -0.76
C ILE A 293 -17.63 8.76 0.35
N PHE A 294 -17.55 7.67 1.11
CA PHE A 294 -16.49 7.48 2.10
C PHE A 294 -15.11 7.58 1.47
N TRP A 295 -14.85 6.82 0.40
CA TRP A 295 -13.53 6.78 -0.24
C TRP A 295 -13.17 8.13 -0.89
N MET A 296 -14.13 8.86 -1.45
CA MET A 296 -13.93 10.24 -1.91
C MET A 296 -13.50 11.18 -0.79
N ILE A 297 -14.13 11.10 0.38
CA ILE A 297 -13.84 11.97 1.52
C ILE A 297 -12.49 11.60 2.15
N ILE A 298 -12.28 10.32 2.50
CA ILE A 298 -11.08 9.90 3.24
C ILE A 298 -9.81 10.07 2.41
N PHE A 299 -9.85 9.77 1.10
CA PHE A 299 -8.70 9.94 0.22
C PHE A 299 -8.28 11.41 0.10
N TYR A 300 -9.26 12.30 -0.04
CA TYR A 300 -9.04 13.75 -0.08
C TYR A 300 -8.47 14.29 1.25
N LEU A 301 -9.06 13.90 2.38
CA LEU A 301 -8.60 14.32 3.70
C LEU A 301 -7.19 13.81 4.00
N PHE A 302 -6.88 12.58 3.61
CA PHE A 302 -5.54 12.01 3.72
C PHE A 302 -4.50 12.86 2.98
N ILE A 303 -4.71 13.15 1.69
CA ILE A 303 -3.78 13.96 0.89
C ILE A 303 -3.60 15.35 1.50
N ILE A 304 -4.68 16.01 1.88
CA ILE A 304 -4.60 17.34 2.51
C ILE A 304 -3.85 17.29 3.83
N GLY A 305 -4.12 16.28 4.67
CA GLY A 305 -3.45 16.11 5.94
C GLY A 305 -1.94 15.93 5.81
N VAL A 306 -1.50 15.10 4.86
CA VAL A 306 -0.08 14.91 4.56
C VAL A 306 0.55 16.22 4.08
N VAL A 307 -0.05 16.87 3.07
CA VAL A 307 0.48 18.12 2.51
C VAL A 307 0.55 19.23 3.57
N PHE A 308 -0.48 19.33 4.40
CA PHE A 308 -0.51 20.29 5.51
C PHE A 308 0.61 20.02 6.53
N THR A 309 0.81 18.75 6.91
CA THR A 309 1.88 18.36 7.83
C THR A 309 3.26 18.73 7.27
N ILE A 310 3.51 18.47 5.98
CA ILE A 310 4.78 18.84 5.32
C ILE A 310 4.98 20.35 5.35
N ASN A 311 3.98 21.13 4.92
CA ASN A 311 4.11 22.59 4.81
C ASN A 311 4.37 23.27 6.16
N GLU A 312 3.71 22.83 7.22
CA GLU A 312 3.90 23.41 8.55
C GLU A 312 5.20 22.94 9.23
N SER A 313 5.74 21.81 8.80
CA SER A 313 6.95 21.21 9.39
C SER A 313 8.25 21.58 8.67
N LEU A 314 8.23 22.42 7.62
CA LEU A 314 9.39 22.68 6.76
C LEU A 314 10.66 23.05 7.54
N GLU A 315 10.56 23.90 8.56
CA GLU A 315 11.70 24.34 9.40
C GLU A 315 12.24 23.24 10.32
N TYR A 316 11.47 22.19 10.56
CA TYR A 316 11.81 21.08 11.45
C TYR A 316 12.25 19.83 10.69
N ILE A 317 12.22 19.85 9.36
CA ILE A 317 12.66 18.72 8.53
C ILE A 317 14.18 18.61 8.61
N ASP A 318 14.66 17.48 9.14
CA ASP A 318 16.07 17.13 9.22
C ASP A 318 16.39 16.01 8.23
N LEU A 319 17.10 16.36 7.15
CA LEU A 319 17.47 15.41 6.11
C LEU A 319 18.44 14.32 6.60
N SER A 320 19.29 14.62 7.59
CA SER A 320 20.19 13.63 8.18
C SER A 320 19.41 12.61 9.00
N LEU A 321 18.42 13.07 9.76
CA LEU A 321 17.52 12.20 10.52
C LEU A 321 16.64 11.36 9.60
N ILE A 322 16.05 11.94 8.56
CA ILE A 322 15.23 11.20 7.57
C ILE A 322 16.08 10.13 6.87
N LYS A 323 17.30 10.48 6.44
CA LYS A 323 18.26 9.53 5.84
C LYS A 323 18.49 8.33 6.77
N LEU A 324 18.80 8.58 8.03
CA LEU A 324 19.01 7.53 9.02
C LEU A 324 17.75 6.68 9.22
N ASN A 325 16.57 7.30 9.31
CA ASN A 325 15.31 6.60 9.52
C ASN A 325 14.93 5.71 8.33
N PHE A 326 15.20 6.11 7.08
CA PHE A 326 15.06 5.23 5.91
C PHE A 326 15.96 4.00 6.01
N LEU A 327 17.25 4.21 6.32
CA LEU A 327 18.24 3.14 6.47
C LEU A 327 17.85 2.14 7.57
N ILE A 328 17.46 2.64 8.74
CA ILE A 328 16.99 1.82 9.87
C ILE A 328 15.73 1.05 9.47
N THR A 329 14.74 1.72 8.87
CA THR A 329 13.48 1.09 8.46
C THR A 329 13.75 -0.09 7.52
N GLY A 330 14.57 0.10 6.48
CA GLY A 330 14.87 -0.98 5.55
C GLY A 330 15.64 -2.15 6.19
N ALA A 331 16.57 -1.85 7.10
CA ALA A 331 17.25 -2.91 7.87
C ALA A 331 16.27 -3.70 8.75
N LEU A 332 15.34 -3.02 9.43
CA LEU A 332 14.33 -3.66 10.26
C LEU A 332 13.33 -4.49 9.45
N ILE A 333 12.94 -4.04 8.24
CA ILE A 333 12.09 -4.83 7.33
C ILE A 333 12.72 -6.19 7.03
N LEU A 334 14.04 -6.22 6.78
CA LEU A 334 14.79 -7.46 6.56
C LEU A 334 14.91 -8.30 7.83
N ILE A 335 15.34 -7.71 8.94
CA ILE A 335 15.58 -8.41 10.21
C ILE A 335 14.31 -9.07 10.71
N PHE A 336 13.21 -8.31 10.82
CA PHE A 336 11.93 -8.88 11.22
C PHE A 336 11.36 -9.82 10.16
N GLY A 337 11.63 -9.59 8.87
CA GLY A 337 11.27 -10.53 7.81
C GLY A 337 11.95 -11.90 7.97
N VAL A 338 13.22 -11.93 8.38
CA VAL A 338 13.94 -13.18 8.68
C VAL A 338 13.37 -13.84 9.94
N PHE A 339 13.14 -13.09 11.02
CA PHE A 339 12.57 -13.63 12.24
C PHE A 339 11.17 -14.23 12.03
N SER A 340 10.32 -13.55 11.28
CA SER A 340 8.98 -14.04 10.93
C SER A 340 9.00 -15.24 9.97
N ALA A 341 10.05 -15.40 9.17
CA ALA A 341 10.20 -16.58 8.31
C ALA A 341 10.66 -17.82 9.08
N ILE A 342 11.37 -17.64 10.20
CA ILE A 342 11.91 -18.75 11.01
C ILE A 342 10.90 -19.20 12.08
N ASN A 343 10.04 -18.30 12.58
CA ASN A 343 9.19 -18.57 13.72
C ASN A 343 7.71 -18.20 13.46
N PRO A 344 6.76 -19.14 13.59
CA PRO A 344 5.35 -18.91 13.30
C PRO A 344 4.67 -17.95 14.29
N PHE A 345 5.08 -17.92 15.56
CA PHE A 345 4.57 -16.97 16.55
C PHE A 345 5.05 -15.55 16.26
N LEU A 346 6.33 -15.38 15.93
CA LEU A 346 6.85 -14.08 15.49
C LEU A 346 6.17 -13.62 14.20
N ASN A 347 5.88 -14.53 13.28
CA ASN A 347 5.10 -14.22 12.07
C ASN A 347 3.72 -13.66 12.43
N PHE A 348 3.00 -14.33 13.32
CA PHE A 348 1.68 -13.89 13.78
C PHE A 348 1.72 -12.52 14.48
N TYR A 349 2.62 -12.32 15.44
CA TYR A 349 2.72 -11.05 16.18
C TYR A 349 3.21 -9.89 15.30
N THR A 350 4.15 -10.14 14.38
CA THR A 350 4.58 -9.10 13.42
C THR A 350 3.45 -8.74 12.47
N TYR A 351 2.70 -9.72 11.94
CA TYR A 351 1.50 -9.47 11.14
C TYR A 351 0.50 -8.57 11.90
N TYR A 352 0.16 -8.96 13.13
CA TYR A 352 -0.85 -8.28 13.93
C TYR A 352 -0.40 -6.88 14.36
N PHE A 353 0.75 -6.74 15.04
CA PHE A 353 1.15 -5.45 15.62
C PHE A 353 1.74 -4.49 14.59
N PHE A 354 2.42 -4.98 13.54
CA PHE A 354 2.93 -4.06 12.51
C PHE A 354 1.81 -3.63 11.55
N GLY A 355 0.62 -4.23 11.67
CA GLY A 355 -0.54 -3.93 10.83
C GLY A 355 -0.26 -4.22 9.36
N LEU A 356 0.35 -5.38 9.08
CA LEU A 356 0.70 -5.77 7.71
C LEU A 356 -0.59 -6.13 6.93
N ASN A 357 -0.66 -5.82 5.63
CA ASN A 357 -1.82 -6.25 4.83
C ASN A 357 -1.88 -7.78 4.70
N LYS A 358 -0.71 -8.43 4.68
CA LYS A 358 -0.54 -9.88 4.52
C LYS A 358 0.54 -10.38 5.47
N PRO A 359 0.42 -11.61 6.01
CA PRO A 359 1.47 -12.20 6.83
C PRO A 359 2.84 -12.19 6.13
N ALA A 360 3.90 -12.16 6.91
CA ALA A 360 5.27 -12.20 6.41
C ALA A 360 5.54 -13.51 5.65
N MET A 361 6.59 -13.54 4.82
CA MET A 361 7.02 -14.80 4.20
C MET A 361 7.32 -15.85 5.26
N LYS A 362 6.89 -17.10 4.99
CA LYS A 362 7.06 -18.25 5.89
C LYS A 362 8.34 -19.03 5.61
N SER A 363 9.14 -18.59 4.65
CA SER A 363 10.38 -19.23 4.25
C SER A 363 11.44 -18.18 3.90
N LEU A 364 12.69 -18.56 4.10
CA LEU A 364 13.86 -17.81 3.63
C LEU A 364 14.16 -18.10 2.16
N SER A 365 13.63 -19.19 1.62
CA SER A 365 13.68 -19.45 0.18
C SER A 365 12.85 -18.41 -0.56
N SER A 366 13.35 -17.99 -1.72
CA SER A 366 12.55 -17.20 -2.63
C SER A 366 11.42 -18.05 -3.20
N THR A 367 10.24 -17.46 -3.44
CA THR A 367 9.14 -18.13 -4.16
C THR A 367 9.48 -18.24 -5.64
N ASP A 368 8.72 -19.06 -6.39
CA ASP A 368 8.82 -19.19 -7.85
C ASP A 368 9.05 -17.81 -8.50
N GLY A 369 10.21 -17.66 -9.15
CA GLY A 369 10.70 -16.36 -9.65
C GLY A 369 11.80 -15.67 -8.81
N ASN A 370 12.38 -16.34 -7.83
CA ASN A 370 13.54 -15.87 -7.04
C ASN A 370 13.31 -14.58 -6.21
N THR A 371 12.05 -14.20 -5.92
CA THR A 371 11.73 -13.00 -5.14
C THR A 371 11.50 -13.31 -3.65
N TRP A 372 12.03 -12.47 -2.76
CA TRP A 372 11.76 -12.52 -1.31
C TRP A 372 11.28 -11.15 -0.81
N ARG A 373 10.01 -11.08 -0.38
CA ARG A 373 9.35 -9.83 0.08
C ARG A 373 9.55 -9.53 1.57
N GLY A 374 10.04 -10.50 2.36
CA GLY A 374 10.15 -10.37 3.81
C GLY A 374 8.79 -10.04 4.46
N LEU A 375 8.71 -8.87 5.12
CA LEU A 375 7.48 -8.35 5.72
C LEU A 375 6.54 -7.63 4.73
N ALA A 376 7.06 -7.14 3.60
CA ALA A 376 6.28 -6.29 2.71
C ALA A 376 5.11 -7.06 2.06
N SER A 377 4.04 -6.36 1.72
CA SER A 377 2.89 -6.92 0.98
C SER A 377 3.25 -7.39 -0.44
N SER A 378 4.28 -6.78 -1.04
CA SER A 378 4.77 -7.09 -2.39
C SER A 378 6.30 -7.00 -2.45
N ALA A 379 6.93 -7.97 -3.14
CA ALA A 379 8.37 -7.93 -3.41
C ALA A 379 8.76 -6.72 -4.30
N GLU A 380 7.86 -6.31 -5.21
CA GLU A 380 8.09 -5.15 -6.07
C GLU A 380 8.15 -3.85 -5.25
N ALA A 381 7.18 -3.65 -4.36
CA ALA A 381 7.13 -2.49 -3.46
C ALA A 381 8.31 -2.47 -2.48
N ALA A 382 8.72 -3.63 -1.96
CA ALA A 382 9.92 -3.74 -1.13
C ALA A 382 11.18 -3.31 -1.89
N GLY A 383 11.37 -3.83 -3.12
CA GLY A 383 12.49 -3.47 -3.97
C GLY A 383 12.53 -1.98 -4.32
N GLU A 384 11.38 -1.37 -4.61
CA GLU A 384 11.27 0.07 -4.84
C GLU A 384 11.66 0.89 -3.61
N PHE A 385 11.23 0.47 -2.41
CA PHE A 385 11.62 1.13 -1.16
C PHE A 385 13.13 1.04 -0.92
N PHE A 386 13.74 -0.15 -1.10
CA PHE A 386 15.19 -0.31 -0.93
C PHE A 386 15.98 0.49 -1.96
N ALA A 387 15.58 0.44 -3.24
CA ALA A 387 16.20 1.22 -4.30
C ALA A 387 16.07 2.72 -4.06
N PHE A 388 14.90 3.20 -3.64
CA PHE A 388 14.67 4.59 -3.27
C PHE A 388 15.57 5.01 -2.10
N THR A 389 15.67 4.18 -1.06
CA THR A 389 16.51 4.46 0.12
C THR A 389 17.98 4.62 -0.27
N VAL A 390 18.50 3.72 -1.11
CA VAL A 390 19.88 3.80 -1.62
C VAL A 390 20.07 5.06 -2.47
N LEU A 391 19.14 5.35 -3.39
CA LEU A 391 19.19 6.55 -4.23
C LEU A 391 19.21 7.82 -3.37
N PHE A 392 18.33 7.90 -2.38
CA PHE A 392 18.20 9.04 -1.48
C PHE A 392 19.50 9.30 -0.70
N VAL A 393 20.09 8.25 -0.11
CA VAL A 393 21.38 8.35 0.62
C VAL A 393 22.51 8.82 -0.31
N VAL A 394 22.65 8.20 -1.48
CA VAL A 394 23.69 8.53 -2.47
C VAL A 394 23.55 9.98 -2.92
N LEU A 395 22.34 10.41 -3.25
CA LEU A 395 22.10 11.77 -3.70
C LEU A 395 22.30 12.79 -2.58
N LEU A 396 21.93 12.51 -1.32
CA LEU A 396 22.23 13.40 -0.19
C LEU A 396 23.74 13.59 0.00
N TYR A 397 24.52 12.51 -0.11
CA TYR A 397 25.98 12.59 -0.02
C TYR A 397 26.57 13.48 -1.12
N PHE A 398 26.16 13.29 -2.38
CA PHE A 398 26.74 14.03 -3.50
C PHE A 398 26.17 15.45 -3.70
N SER A 399 24.91 15.68 -3.36
CA SER A 399 24.23 16.97 -3.52
C SER A 399 24.39 17.89 -2.30
N LYS A 400 24.21 17.34 -1.10
CA LYS A 400 24.18 18.09 0.16
C LYS A 400 25.43 17.95 1.02
N LYS A 401 26.38 17.08 0.62
CA LYS A 401 27.59 16.80 1.40
C LYS A 401 27.29 16.33 2.83
N ILE A 402 26.14 15.70 3.03
CA ILE A 402 25.80 15.05 4.30
C ILE A 402 26.68 13.81 4.41
N GLU A 403 27.54 13.78 5.42
CA GLU A 403 28.43 12.67 5.68
C GLU A 403 27.67 11.38 6.02
N ILE A 404 28.29 10.24 5.75
CA ILE A 404 27.74 8.92 6.04
C ILE A 404 28.60 8.30 7.15
N SER A 405 28.00 8.02 8.29
CA SER A 405 28.69 7.38 9.41
C SER A 405 28.92 5.88 9.16
N ASN A 406 29.84 5.25 9.91
CA ASN A 406 30.11 3.82 9.80
C ASN A 406 28.86 2.95 10.06
N LEU A 407 28.00 3.37 10.98
CA LEU A 407 26.72 2.70 11.25
C LEU A 407 25.78 2.80 10.05
N GLU A 408 25.71 3.96 9.41
CA GLU A 408 24.88 4.15 8.21
C GLU A 408 25.41 3.36 7.02
N ILE A 409 26.73 3.20 6.87
CA ILE A 409 27.33 2.30 5.86
C ILE A 409 26.89 0.86 6.10
N PHE A 410 26.95 0.38 7.34
CA PHE A 410 26.47 -0.96 7.69
C PHE A 410 24.97 -1.14 7.36
N LEU A 411 24.12 -0.17 7.73
CA LEU A 411 22.70 -0.20 7.38
C LEU A 411 22.48 -0.14 5.86
N LEU A 412 23.29 0.62 5.12
CA LEU A 412 23.21 0.70 3.66
C LEU A 412 23.53 -0.66 3.01
N ILE A 413 24.52 -1.39 3.52
CA ILE A 413 24.84 -2.76 3.07
C ILE A 413 23.64 -3.68 3.27
N ILE A 414 22.97 -3.61 4.43
CA ILE A 414 21.75 -4.38 4.69
C ILE A 414 20.65 -4.02 3.68
N ASN A 415 20.44 -2.74 3.40
CA ASN A 415 19.44 -2.29 2.41
C ASN A 415 19.76 -2.78 0.98
N LEU A 416 21.04 -2.78 0.58
CA LEU A 416 21.48 -3.34 -0.69
C LEU A 416 21.22 -4.85 -0.76
N PHE A 417 21.46 -5.58 0.33
CA PHE A 417 21.09 -6.98 0.43
C PHE A 417 19.57 -7.19 0.28
N GLY A 418 18.76 -6.33 0.90
CA GLY A 418 17.31 -6.33 0.71
C GLY A 418 16.88 -6.12 -0.74
N LEU A 419 17.49 -5.15 -1.42
CA LEU A 419 17.24 -4.90 -2.84
C LEU A 419 17.54 -6.15 -3.68
N LEU A 420 18.69 -6.79 -3.46
CA LEU A 420 19.07 -8.03 -4.15
C LEU A 420 18.05 -9.15 -3.89
N ARG A 421 17.62 -9.34 -2.64
CA ARG A 421 16.65 -10.38 -2.26
C ARG A 421 15.24 -10.13 -2.79
N SER A 422 14.83 -8.87 -2.94
CA SER A 422 13.55 -8.51 -3.54
C SER A 422 13.48 -8.86 -5.04
N ASN A 423 14.64 -9.02 -5.70
CA ASN A 423 14.80 -9.31 -7.12
C ASN A 423 13.99 -8.35 -8.04
N ASN A 424 13.81 -7.09 -7.64
CA ASN A 424 13.16 -6.08 -8.48
C ASN A 424 14.17 -5.42 -9.44
N PHE A 425 14.41 -6.09 -10.57
CA PHE A 425 15.33 -5.64 -11.63
C PHE A 425 15.06 -4.22 -12.13
N ALA A 426 13.79 -3.83 -12.29
CA ALA A 426 13.44 -2.49 -12.79
C ALA A 426 13.78 -1.38 -11.79
N SER A 427 13.51 -1.61 -10.49
CA SER A 427 13.91 -0.66 -9.44
C SER A 427 15.45 -0.52 -9.36
N THR A 428 16.17 -1.62 -9.61
CA THR A 428 17.64 -1.63 -9.60
C THR A 428 18.22 -0.88 -10.80
N ILE A 429 17.68 -1.10 -12.00
CA ILE A 429 18.08 -0.33 -13.19
C ILE A 429 17.75 1.14 -13.02
N SER A 430 16.54 1.47 -12.54
CA SER A 430 16.14 2.87 -12.36
C SER A 430 17.02 3.58 -11.31
N LEU A 431 17.40 2.89 -10.24
CA LEU A 431 18.39 3.39 -9.27
C LEU A 431 19.71 3.77 -9.97
N ILE A 432 20.32 2.85 -10.71
CA ILE A 432 21.60 3.09 -11.40
C ILE A 432 21.43 4.21 -12.44
N PHE A 433 20.36 4.16 -13.22
CA PHE A 433 20.04 5.15 -14.24
C PHE A 433 19.94 6.55 -13.64
N PHE A 434 19.21 6.74 -12.53
CA PHE A 434 19.03 8.07 -11.94
C PHE A 434 20.27 8.59 -11.19
N ILE A 435 21.15 7.70 -10.71
CA ILE A 435 22.49 8.10 -10.25
C ILE A 435 23.30 8.68 -11.42
N VAL A 436 23.32 7.98 -12.57
CA VAL A 436 24.03 8.44 -13.78
C VAL A 436 23.44 9.75 -14.30
N VAL A 437 22.11 9.85 -14.38
CA VAL A 437 21.39 11.08 -14.77
C VAL A 437 21.79 12.24 -13.87
N TYR A 438 21.84 12.04 -12.55
CA TYR A 438 22.25 13.10 -11.62
C TYR A 438 23.65 13.65 -11.95
N PHE A 439 24.64 12.78 -12.18
CA PHE A 439 25.99 13.20 -12.54
C PHE A 439 26.06 13.89 -13.91
N ILE A 440 25.30 13.41 -14.89
CA ILE A 440 25.20 14.06 -16.21
C ILE A 440 24.58 15.45 -16.07
N LEU A 441 23.51 15.60 -15.29
CA LEU A 441 22.87 16.90 -15.05
C LEU A 441 23.82 17.88 -14.37
N LYS A 442 24.64 17.41 -13.42
CA LYS A 442 25.65 18.23 -12.71
C LYS A 442 26.91 18.54 -13.54
N SER A 443 27.15 17.78 -14.62
CA SER A 443 28.32 18.00 -15.48
C SER A 443 28.31 19.38 -16.15
N ARG A 444 29.49 19.84 -16.60
CA ARG A 444 29.66 21.08 -17.37
C ARG A 444 29.27 20.96 -18.86
N LEU A 445 28.66 19.84 -19.26
CA LEU A 445 28.22 19.65 -20.65
C LEU A 445 27.15 20.68 -21.04
N ASN A 446 27.15 21.10 -22.30
CA ASN A 446 26.08 21.96 -22.83
C ASN A 446 24.73 21.24 -22.76
N PHE A 447 23.64 21.99 -22.57
CA PHE A 447 22.29 21.41 -22.41
C PHE A 447 21.91 20.46 -23.56
N GLY A 448 22.21 20.84 -24.82
CA GLY A 448 21.96 19.98 -25.99
C GLY A 448 22.73 18.65 -25.95
N LEU A 449 23.97 18.66 -25.44
CA LEU A 449 24.77 17.44 -25.28
C LEU A 449 24.24 16.57 -24.13
N LYS A 450 23.80 17.18 -23.01
CA LYS A 450 23.17 16.44 -21.91
C LYS A 450 21.93 15.69 -22.39
N VAL A 451 21.04 16.38 -23.10
CA VAL A 451 19.83 15.79 -23.68
C VAL A 451 20.20 14.72 -24.70
N GLY A 452 21.17 14.98 -25.58
CA GLY A 452 21.64 14.02 -26.58
C GLY A 452 22.15 12.72 -25.94
N VAL A 453 23.06 12.80 -24.97
CA VAL A 453 23.63 11.64 -24.29
C VAL A 453 22.55 10.82 -23.57
N LEU A 454 21.62 11.49 -22.87
CA LEU A 454 20.53 10.78 -22.17
C LEU A 454 19.57 10.11 -23.16
N PHE A 455 19.18 10.81 -24.22
CA PHE A 455 18.24 10.30 -25.21
C PHE A 455 18.85 9.14 -26.01
N PHE A 456 20.01 9.35 -26.65
CA PHE A 456 20.67 8.30 -27.42
C PHE A 456 21.16 7.14 -26.55
N GLY A 457 21.63 7.42 -25.32
CA GLY A 457 22.01 6.38 -24.36
C GLY A 457 20.83 5.49 -23.97
N SER A 458 19.66 6.07 -23.70
CA SER A 458 18.44 5.32 -23.38
C SER A 458 17.95 4.48 -24.55
N ILE A 459 17.97 5.01 -25.78
CA ILE A 459 17.58 4.28 -26.99
C ILE A 459 18.55 3.15 -27.28
N LEU A 460 19.86 3.38 -27.17
CA LEU A 460 20.88 2.36 -27.39
C LEU A 460 20.70 1.20 -26.40
N LEU A 461 20.54 1.50 -25.11
CA LEU A 461 20.31 0.48 -24.08
C LEU A 461 19.04 -0.33 -24.36
N PHE A 462 17.94 0.35 -24.72
CA PHE A 462 16.69 -0.31 -25.06
C PHE A 462 16.80 -1.16 -26.33
N ALA A 463 17.43 -0.64 -27.39
CA ALA A 463 17.62 -1.34 -28.65
C ALA A 463 18.49 -2.59 -28.48
N VAL A 464 19.62 -2.47 -27.77
CA VAL A 464 20.51 -3.62 -27.49
C VAL A 464 19.78 -4.69 -26.69
N TYR A 465 19.04 -4.32 -25.64
CA TYR A 465 18.30 -5.29 -24.84
C TYR A 465 17.14 -5.94 -25.63
N SER A 466 16.35 -5.14 -26.34
CA SER A 466 15.18 -5.62 -27.07
C SER A 466 15.58 -6.51 -28.27
N LEU A 467 16.53 -6.07 -29.09
CA LEU A 467 16.95 -6.81 -30.29
C LEU A 467 17.74 -8.09 -29.97
N SER A 468 18.42 -8.15 -28.82
CA SER A 468 19.15 -9.36 -28.40
C SER A 468 18.24 -10.45 -27.84
N THR A 469 17.02 -10.11 -27.43
CA THR A 469 16.12 -11.04 -26.71
C THR A 469 14.85 -11.38 -27.46
N PHE A 470 14.30 -10.45 -28.27
CA PHE A 470 13.00 -10.62 -28.91
C PHE A 470 13.02 -10.18 -30.39
N SER A 471 12.29 -10.92 -31.25
CA SER A 471 12.01 -10.47 -32.61
C SER A 471 11.01 -9.31 -32.59
N TYR A 472 11.13 -8.37 -33.53
CA TYR A 472 10.21 -7.23 -33.63
C TYR A 472 8.75 -7.68 -33.81
N GLU A 473 8.52 -8.72 -34.61
CA GLU A 473 7.17 -9.25 -34.82
C GLU A 473 6.53 -9.69 -33.50
N ARG A 474 7.26 -10.45 -32.68
CA ARG A 474 6.79 -10.87 -31.36
C ARG A 474 6.62 -9.68 -30.42
N ALA A 475 7.61 -8.79 -30.34
CA ALA A 475 7.58 -7.63 -29.47
C ALA A 475 6.39 -6.70 -29.78
N SER A 476 6.10 -6.47 -31.06
CA SER A 476 5.02 -5.59 -31.51
C SER A 476 3.60 -6.13 -31.26
N LYS A 477 3.44 -7.45 -31.07
CA LYS A 477 2.14 -8.10 -30.90
C LYS A 477 1.92 -8.78 -29.55
N ALA A 478 2.97 -8.96 -28.74
CA ALA A 478 2.94 -9.68 -27.47
C ALA A 478 1.85 -9.18 -26.51
N LEU A 479 1.61 -7.87 -26.43
CA LEU A 479 0.59 -7.30 -25.56
C LEU A 479 -0.82 -7.74 -25.96
N LEU A 480 -1.17 -7.58 -27.24
CA LEU A 480 -2.47 -8.01 -27.77
C LEU A 480 -2.64 -9.52 -27.68
N GLN A 481 -1.57 -10.29 -27.96
CA GLN A 481 -1.60 -11.74 -27.81
C GLN A 481 -1.95 -12.15 -26.38
N ASN A 482 -1.31 -11.54 -25.38
CA ASN A 482 -1.60 -11.84 -23.97
C ASN A 482 -3.01 -11.39 -23.57
N ALA A 483 -3.51 -10.26 -24.11
CA ALA A 483 -4.87 -9.81 -23.88
C ALA A 483 -5.90 -10.83 -24.42
N TYR A 484 -5.75 -11.27 -25.66
CA TYR A 484 -6.61 -12.31 -26.23
C TYR A 484 -6.50 -13.66 -25.51
N LYS A 485 -5.30 -14.03 -25.04
CA LYS A 485 -5.14 -15.22 -24.21
C LYS A 485 -5.90 -15.11 -22.89
N ALA A 486 -6.01 -13.92 -22.31
CA ALA A 486 -6.75 -13.64 -21.09
C ALA A 486 -8.28 -13.56 -21.30
N THR A 487 -8.76 -13.22 -22.50
CA THR A 487 -10.19 -13.16 -22.83
C THR A 487 -10.82 -14.55 -22.94
N GLU A 488 -12.05 -14.68 -22.44
CA GLU A 488 -12.93 -15.83 -22.69
C GLU A 488 -13.71 -15.58 -23.99
N ILE A 489 -13.12 -15.95 -25.12
CA ILE A 489 -13.68 -15.68 -26.45
C ILE A 489 -14.94 -16.50 -26.65
N GLY A 490 -16.05 -15.84 -27.00
CA GLY A 490 -17.36 -16.46 -27.18
C GLY A 490 -17.56 -17.20 -28.51
N ILE A 491 -16.56 -17.18 -29.40
CA ILE A 491 -16.56 -17.84 -30.71
C ILE A 491 -15.45 -18.89 -30.81
N GLU A 492 -15.70 -19.92 -31.60
CA GLU A 492 -14.66 -20.86 -32.00
C GLU A 492 -13.82 -20.25 -33.13
N LEU A 493 -12.52 -20.08 -32.87
CA LEU A 493 -11.57 -19.64 -33.89
C LEU A 493 -11.04 -20.86 -34.65
N PRO A 494 -11.14 -20.89 -35.99
CA PRO A 494 -10.65 -22.01 -36.78
C PRO A 494 -9.13 -22.17 -36.60
N GLY A 495 -8.68 -23.42 -36.54
CA GLY A 495 -7.26 -23.76 -36.56
C GLY A 495 -6.75 -23.86 -38.00
N ASP A 496 -5.48 -23.52 -38.18
CA ASP A 496 -4.76 -23.81 -39.42
C ASP A 496 -4.38 -25.30 -39.52
N GLN A 497 -3.55 -25.66 -40.51
CA GLN A 497 -3.08 -27.03 -40.75
C GLN A 497 -2.31 -27.63 -39.56
N PHE A 498 -1.85 -26.80 -38.62
CA PHE A 498 -1.14 -27.18 -37.39
C PHE A 498 -1.99 -26.96 -36.13
N SER A 499 -3.29 -26.70 -36.29
CA SER A 499 -4.23 -26.37 -35.20
C SER A 499 -3.95 -25.05 -34.48
N TYR A 500 -3.15 -24.14 -35.05
CA TYR A 500 -2.97 -22.79 -34.52
C TYR A 500 -4.10 -21.89 -34.98
N ASN A 501 -4.71 -21.18 -34.03
CA ASN A 501 -5.79 -20.25 -34.34
C ASN A 501 -5.26 -18.84 -34.65
N ALA A 502 -6.16 -17.90 -34.93
CA ALA A 502 -5.83 -16.50 -35.21
C ALA A 502 -4.99 -15.82 -34.11
N ILE A 503 -5.10 -16.21 -32.83
CA ILE A 503 -4.30 -15.64 -31.72
C ILE A 503 -2.87 -16.19 -31.76
N ASP A 504 -2.72 -17.48 -32.01
CA ASP A 504 -1.42 -18.14 -32.09
C ASP A 504 -0.62 -17.66 -33.30
N ASN A 505 -1.31 -17.49 -34.43
CA ASN A 505 -0.78 -16.93 -35.66
C ASN A 505 -0.64 -15.40 -35.64
N LEU A 506 -0.96 -14.74 -34.52
CA LEU A 506 -0.86 -13.29 -34.35
C LEU A 506 -1.61 -12.48 -35.44
N ASN A 507 -2.73 -13.03 -35.92
CA ASN A 507 -3.60 -12.48 -36.96
C ASN A 507 -4.89 -11.90 -36.35
N PHE A 508 -4.75 -10.82 -35.57
CA PHE A 508 -5.89 -10.22 -34.87
C PHE A 508 -6.93 -9.58 -35.82
N GLY A 509 -6.59 -9.33 -37.08
CA GLY A 509 -7.53 -8.80 -38.07
C GLY A 509 -8.65 -9.79 -38.43
N GLU A 510 -8.37 -11.09 -38.37
CA GLU A 510 -9.38 -12.13 -38.54
C GLU A 510 -10.43 -12.10 -37.44
N ILE A 511 -10.01 -11.84 -36.19
CA ILE A 511 -10.93 -11.74 -35.05
C ILE A 511 -11.90 -10.55 -35.22
N LEU A 512 -11.43 -9.43 -35.79
CA LEU A 512 -12.26 -8.25 -36.07
C LEU A 512 -13.31 -8.48 -37.18
N SER A 513 -13.24 -9.60 -37.91
CA SER A 513 -14.24 -9.95 -38.93
C SER A 513 -15.54 -10.52 -38.35
N TYR A 514 -15.50 -10.98 -37.09
CA TYR A 514 -16.67 -11.49 -36.37
C TYR A 514 -17.48 -10.36 -35.73
N PRO A 515 -18.81 -10.52 -35.58
CA PRO A 515 -19.65 -9.54 -34.88
C PRO A 515 -19.18 -9.29 -33.45
N GLU A 516 -19.02 -8.03 -33.05
CA GLU A 516 -18.49 -7.64 -31.74
C GLU A 516 -19.26 -8.32 -30.58
N ASP A 517 -20.58 -8.31 -30.65
CA ASP A 517 -21.48 -8.88 -29.64
C ASP A 517 -21.30 -10.39 -29.41
N SER A 518 -20.81 -11.14 -30.41
CA SER A 518 -20.59 -12.59 -30.27
C SER A 518 -19.21 -12.94 -29.73
N THR A 519 -18.24 -12.01 -29.77
CA THR A 519 -16.85 -12.31 -29.43
C THR A 519 -16.55 -12.26 -27.93
N ASN A 520 -17.35 -11.56 -27.13
CA ASN A 520 -17.09 -11.27 -25.71
C ASN A 520 -15.71 -10.59 -25.49
N ILE A 521 -15.34 -9.65 -26.36
CA ILE A 521 -14.12 -8.84 -26.25
C ILE A 521 -14.43 -7.53 -25.52
N SER A 522 -13.56 -7.09 -24.60
CA SER A 522 -13.72 -5.79 -23.94
C SER A 522 -13.58 -4.62 -24.91
N ASN A 523 -14.26 -3.51 -24.62
CA ASN A 523 -14.16 -2.27 -25.39
C ASN A 523 -12.69 -1.82 -25.57
N SER A 524 -11.86 -1.99 -24.53
CA SER A 524 -10.43 -1.65 -24.58
C SER A 524 -9.66 -2.54 -25.55
N LEU A 525 -9.86 -3.85 -25.50
CA LEU A 525 -9.17 -4.79 -26.40
C LEU A 525 -9.62 -4.59 -27.84
N TYR A 526 -10.93 -4.41 -28.07
CA TYR A 526 -11.47 -4.15 -29.39
C TYR A 526 -10.89 -2.85 -29.98
N PHE A 527 -10.89 -1.76 -29.20
CA PHE A 527 -10.32 -0.48 -29.62
C PHE A 527 -8.83 -0.59 -29.98
N LEU A 528 -8.03 -1.23 -29.13
CA LEU A 528 -6.58 -1.38 -29.36
C LEU A 528 -6.30 -2.28 -30.56
N THR A 529 -7.08 -3.34 -30.76
CA THR A 529 -6.95 -4.23 -31.91
C THR A 529 -7.30 -3.50 -33.21
N LYS A 530 -8.40 -2.75 -33.22
CA LYS A 530 -8.79 -1.92 -34.37
C LYS A 530 -7.72 -0.89 -34.71
N ARG A 531 -7.14 -0.22 -33.69
CA ARG A 531 -6.05 0.76 -33.87
C ARG A 531 -4.77 0.11 -34.37
N TYR A 532 -4.48 -1.12 -33.97
CA TYR A 532 -3.32 -1.88 -34.44
C TYR A 532 -3.49 -2.29 -35.90
N THR A 533 -4.62 -2.91 -36.25
CA THR A 533 -4.89 -3.52 -37.57
C THR A 533 -5.20 -2.49 -38.66
N TYR A 534 -6.04 -1.49 -38.37
CA TYR A 534 -6.53 -0.52 -39.37
C TYR A 534 -6.07 0.91 -39.11
N GLY A 535 -5.16 1.11 -38.16
CA GLY A 535 -4.64 2.44 -37.84
C GLY A 535 -3.82 3.04 -38.98
N PRO A 536 -3.64 4.38 -39.00
CA PRO A 536 -2.81 5.04 -40.00
C PRO A 536 -1.39 4.45 -39.97
N ASP A 537 -0.94 3.94 -41.12
CA ASP A 537 0.42 3.47 -41.34
C ASP A 537 1.25 4.65 -41.85
N ILE A 538 2.00 5.28 -40.93
CA ILE A 538 2.89 6.38 -41.26
C ILE A 538 4.27 5.79 -41.51
N LYS A 539 4.80 5.98 -42.72
CA LYS A 539 6.12 5.46 -43.11
C LYS A 539 7.18 5.84 -42.05
N TYR A 540 7.90 4.83 -41.55
CA TYR A 540 8.95 4.90 -40.53
C TYR A 540 8.50 5.20 -39.08
N LEU A 541 7.20 5.36 -38.81
CA LEU A 541 6.69 5.50 -37.44
C LEU A 541 5.89 4.23 -37.07
N PRO A 542 6.33 3.45 -36.07
CA PRO A 542 5.59 2.25 -35.67
C PRO A 542 4.21 2.64 -35.11
N ASN A 543 3.23 1.76 -35.32
CA ASN A 543 1.92 1.88 -34.70
C ASN A 543 2.05 2.09 -33.18
N SER A 544 1.24 2.98 -32.59
CA SER A 544 1.34 3.28 -31.16
C SER A 544 1.10 2.05 -30.27
N VAL A 545 0.20 1.15 -30.67
CA VAL A 545 -0.06 -0.12 -29.96
C VAL A 545 1.14 -1.05 -30.08
N ALA A 546 1.78 -1.10 -31.25
CA ALA A 546 3.01 -1.86 -31.47
C ALA A 546 4.15 -1.35 -30.59
N LEU A 547 4.30 -0.02 -30.44
CA LEU A 547 5.31 0.59 -29.59
C LEU A 547 5.09 0.24 -28.11
N VAL A 548 3.87 0.39 -27.60
CA VAL A 548 3.54 0.02 -26.21
C VAL A 548 3.77 -1.47 -25.98
N SER A 549 3.37 -2.32 -26.94
CA SER A 549 3.64 -3.75 -26.89
C SER A 549 5.14 -4.05 -26.81
N ALA A 550 5.94 -3.43 -27.68
CA ALA A 550 7.38 -3.62 -27.74
C ALA A 550 8.12 -3.12 -26.48
N ILE A 551 7.58 -2.12 -25.78
CA ILE A 551 8.10 -1.66 -24.48
C ILE A 551 7.68 -2.62 -23.36
N SER A 552 6.44 -3.12 -23.38
CA SER A 552 5.88 -3.95 -22.31
C SER A 552 6.59 -5.29 -22.14
N LEU A 553 7.11 -5.87 -23.23
CA LEU A 553 7.75 -7.19 -23.20
C LEU A 553 9.10 -7.17 -22.46
N PRO A 554 10.06 -6.28 -22.78
CA PRO A 554 11.32 -6.11 -22.04
C PRO A 554 11.19 -5.93 -20.53
N ILE A 555 10.16 -5.22 -20.09
CA ILE A 555 9.93 -4.91 -18.66
C ILE A 555 9.07 -5.96 -17.95
N ASN A 556 8.75 -7.07 -18.62
CA ASN A 556 7.88 -8.15 -18.14
C ASN A 556 6.49 -7.65 -17.70
N ARG A 557 5.83 -6.89 -18.57
CA ARG A 557 4.48 -6.34 -18.37
C ARG A 557 3.47 -6.68 -19.45
N SER A 558 3.88 -7.32 -20.55
CA SER A 558 2.97 -7.72 -21.63
C SER A 558 1.81 -8.60 -21.15
N GLU A 559 2.05 -9.52 -20.21
CA GLU A 559 1.01 -10.36 -19.63
C GLU A 559 0.04 -9.55 -18.76
N LYS A 560 0.56 -8.82 -17.75
CA LYS A 560 -0.27 -8.08 -16.79
C LYS A 560 -1.07 -6.96 -17.43
N TRP A 561 -0.45 -6.19 -18.33
CA TRP A 561 -1.17 -5.17 -19.10
C TRP A 561 -2.12 -5.78 -20.13
N GLY A 562 -1.79 -6.95 -20.67
CA GLY A 562 -2.71 -7.72 -21.52
C GLY A 562 -3.97 -8.13 -20.76
N ILE A 563 -3.84 -8.66 -19.54
CA ILE A 563 -4.98 -8.99 -18.68
C ILE A 563 -5.79 -7.73 -18.34
N PHE A 564 -5.13 -6.62 -18.03
CA PHE A 564 -5.81 -5.33 -17.82
C PHE A 564 -6.65 -4.94 -19.03
N ILE A 565 -6.08 -5.00 -20.24
CA ILE A 565 -6.80 -4.68 -21.49
C ILE A 565 -7.99 -5.62 -21.69
N ALA A 566 -7.82 -6.91 -21.44
CA ALA A 566 -8.90 -7.90 -21.55
C ALA A 566 -10.04 -7.66 -20.56
N LYS A 567 -9.75 -7.14 -19.36
CA LYS A 567 -10.75 -6.88 -18.31
C LYS A 567 -11.39 -5.50 -18.39
N TYR A 568 -10.61 -4.47 -18.71
CA TYR A 568 -11.06 -3.09 -18.62
C TYR A 568 -12.08 -2.80 -19.71
N ASN A 569 -13.36 -2.75 -19.34
CA ASN A 569 -14.49 -2.56 -20.24
C ASN A 569 -15.28 -1.29 -19.87
N PRO A 570 -14.67 -0.09 -19.97
CA PRO A 570 -15.34 1.14 -19.56
C PRO A 570 -16.41 1.58 -20.57
N ASP A 571 -17.45 2.23 -20.08
CA ASP A 571 -18.27 3.13 -20.88
C ASP A 571 -17.54 4.48 -21.12
N PRO A 572 -18.00 5.32 -22.06
CA PRO A 572 -17.31 6.58 -22.37
C PRO A 572 -17.15 7.54 -21.19
N GLN A 573 -18.09 7.58 -20.25
CA GLN A 573 -18.02 8.47 -19.10
C GLN A 573 -17.01 7.95 -18.07
N SER A 574 -17.05 6.64 -17.78
CA SER A 574 -16.09 5.99 -16.90
C SER A 574 -14.66 6.04 -17.47
N LEU A 575 -14.48 6.01 -18.79
CA LEU A 575 -13.17 6.20 -19.41
C LEU A 575 -12.63 7.63 -19.18
N LEU A 576 -13.50 8.64 -19.27
CA LEU A 576 -13.10 10.04 -19.15
C LEU A 576 -12.85 10.47 -17.70
N PHE A 577 -13.69 10.02 -16.76
CA PHE A 577 -13.72 10.49 -15.37
C PHE A 577 -13.37 9.43 -14.32
N GLY A 578 -13.30 8.15 -14.69
CA GLY A 578 -13.05 7.03 -13.78
C GLY A 578 -14.24 6.73 -12.86
N TYR A 579 -14.08 5.70 -12.04
CA TYR A 579 -15.12 5.22 -11.11
C TYR A 579 -15.10 5.90 -9.74
N GLY A 580 -14.03 6.63 -9.41
CA GLY A 580 -13.81 7.24 -8.11
C GLY A 580 -12.52 6.77 -7.43
N PRO A 581 -12.01 7.54 -6.45
CA PRO A 581 -10.81 7.16 -5.69
C PRO A 581 -10.96 5.79 -5.06
N GLN A 582 -9.96 4.93 -5.25
CA GLN A 582 -9.89 3.57 -4.69
C GLN A 582 -11.04 2.62 -5.12
N GLN A 583 -11.81 2.98 -6.16
CA GLN A 583 -12.88 2.16 -6.72
C GLN A 583 -12.33 1.18 -7.76
N ILE A 584 -12.21 -0.10 -7.41
CA ILE A 584 -11.64 -1.12 -8.30
C ILE A 584 -12.62 -2.26 -8.66
N THR A 585 -13.77 -2.32 -7.99
CA THR A 585 -14.74 -3.43 -8.11
C THR A 585 -15.22 -3.64 -9.54
N GLU A 586 -15.58 -2.57 -10.26
CA GLU A 586 -16.07 -2.68 -11.64
C GLU A 586 -15.00 -3.23 -12.59
N TYR A 587 -13.74 -2.83 -12.43
CA TYR A 587 -12.63 -3.38 -13.22
C TYR A 587 -12.44 -4.89 -12.98
N TYR A 588 -12.65 -5.36 -11.76
CA TYR A 588 -12.45 -6.77 -11.42
C TYR A 588 -13.61 -7.68 -11.81
N LEU A 589 -14.85 -7.19 -11.68
CA LEU A 589 -16.05 -8.02 -11.71
C LEU A 589 -17.04 -7.61 -12.81
N GLY A 590 -16.83 -6.47 -13.47
CA GLY A 590 -17.73 -5.95 -14.51
C GLY A 590 -17.63 -6.65 -15.86
N HIS A 591 -16.49 -7.28 -16.17
CA HIS A 591 -16.29 -8.00 -17.44
C HIS A 591 -15.61 -9.36 -17.23
N ARG A 592 -16.22 -10.40 -17.77
CA ARG A 592 -15.82 -11.80 -17.56
C ARG A 592 -14.63 -12.16 -18.46
N THR A 593 -13.57 -12.70 -17.85
CA THR A 593 -12.35 -13.16 -18.54
C THR A 593 -11.94 -14.55 -18.04
N LYS A 594 -10.82 -15.11 -18.51
CA LYS A 594 -10.26 -16.35 -17.92
C LYS A 594 -9.71 -16.15 -16.50
N TYR A 595 -9.51 -14.90 -16.07
CA TYR A 595 -8.90 -14.54 -14.78
C TYR A 595 -9.91 -13.88 -13.84
N ASN A 596 -11.00 -14.56 -13.50
CA ASN A 596 -12.03 -14.01 -12.59
C ASN A 596 -11.83 -14.37 -11.12
N SER A 597 -10.87 -15.25 -10.80
CA SER A 597 -10.52 -15.64 -9.44
C SER A 597 -9.16 -15.05 -9.03
N GLY A 598 -9.10 -14.57 -7.78
CA GLY A 598 -7.89 -13.99 -7.20
C GLY A 598 -7.57 -12.55 -7.60
N LEU A 599 -6.68 -11.92 -6.84
CA LEU A 599 -6.31 -10.51 -6.98
C LEU A 599 -5.27 -10.30 -8.09
N VAL A 600 -5.75 -10.12 -9.33
CA VAL A 600 -4.94 -9.78 -10.51
C VAL A 600 -4.94 -8.28 -10.80
N LEU A 601 -3.96 -7.58 -10.22
CA LEU A 601 -3.80 -6.14 -10.38
C LEU A 601 -3.19 -5.78 -11.75
N PRO A 602 -3.39 -4.54 -12.23
CA PRO A 602 -2.78 -4.06 -13.47
C PRO A 602 -1.24 -4.09 -13.46
N HIS A 603 -0.61 -4.12 -12.28
CA HIS A 603 0.83 -3.90 -12.12
C HIS A 603 1.28 -2.59 -12.79
N SER A 604 0.53 -1.52 -12.50
CA SER A 604 0.76 -0.15 -12.96
C SER A 604 -0.17 0.82 -12.22
N SER A 605 0.40 1.67 -11.35
CA SER A 605 -0.32 2.74 -10.66
C SER A 605 -0.93 3.73 -11.65
N LEU A 606 -0.34 3.88 -12.85
CA LEU A 606 -0.92 4.68 -13.92
C LEU A 606 -2.24 4.08 -14.42
N LEU A 607 -2.31 2.76 -14.58
CA LEU A 607 -3.54 2.06 -14.99
C LEU A 607 -4.56 2.02 -13.84
N ASP A 608 -4.12 1.85 -12.59
CA ASP A 608 -5.00 1.97 -11.42
C ASP A 608 -5.65 3.36 -11.36
N TYR A 609 -4.86 4.42 -11.56
CA TYR A 609 -5.38 5.79 -11.55
C TYR A 609 -6.22 6.11 -12.79
N LEU A 610 -6.07 5.35 -13.89
CA LEU A 610 -6.99 5.43 -15.04
C LEU A 610 -8.36 4.89 -14.63
N ILE A 611 -8.41 3.78 -13.90
CA ILE A 611 -9.65 3.25 -13.33
C ILE A 611 -10.27 4.27 -12.37
N PHE A 612 -9.48 4.88 -11.48
CA PHE A 612 -10.00 5.76 -10.43
C PHE A 612 -10.43 7.15 -10.91
N PHE A 613 -9.65 7.77 -11.81
CA PHE A 613 -9.82 9.19 -12.17
C PHE A 613 -10.02 9.43 -13.67
N GLY A 614 -9.97 8.38 -14.49
CA GLY A 614 -10.14 8.47 -15.94
C GLY A 614 -9.04 9.28 -16.65
N LEU A 615 -9.21 9.45 -17.96
CA LEU A 615 -8.26 10.16 -18.80
C LEU A 615 -8.08 11.63 -18.39
N PHE A 616 -9.15 12.33 -18.04
CA PHE A 616 -9.05 13.74 -17.64
C PHE A 616 -8.36 13.92 -16.29
N GLY A 617 -8.60 13.01 -15.34
CA GLY A 617 -7.91 13.04 -14.06
C GLY A 617 -6.41 12.81 -14.21
N ILE A 618 -6.01 11.79 -14.99
CA ILE A 618 -4.60 11.55 -15.33
C ILE A 618 -3.99 12.76 -16.03
N LEU A 619 -4.69 13.35 -17.00
CA LEU A 619 -4.20 14.52 -17.72
C LEU A 619 -3.96 15.70 -16.75
N PHE A 620 -4.90 15.97 -15.84
CA PHE A 620 -4.72 17.03 -14.85
C PHE A 620 -3.55 16.77 -13.91
N ILE A 621 -3.44 15.53 -13.39
CA ILE A 621 -2.34 15.12 -12.51
C ILE A 621 -1.00 15.24 -13.24
N THR A 622 -0.89 14.76 -14.48
CA THR A 622 0.35 14.81 -15.26
C THR A 622 0.74 16.25 -15.60
N ILE A 623 -0.19 17.12 -15.98
CA ILE A 623 0.07 18.56 -16.20
C ILE A 623 0.57 19.21 -14.90
N TYR A 624 -0.07 18.91 -13.76
CA TYR A 624 0.33 19.46 -12.48
C TYR A 624 1.74 19.01 -12.06
N LEU A 625 2.04 17.71 -12.20
CA LEU A 625 3.36 17.15 -11.94
C LEU A 625 4.43 17.76 -12.87
N ALA A 626 4.16 17.81 -14.18
CA ALA A 626 5.08 18.35 -15.18
C ALA A 626 5.37 19.83 -14.92
N ASN A 627 4.35 20.63 -14.59
CA ASN A 627 4.53 22.04 -14.24
C ASN A 627 5.39 22.22 -12.97
N SER A 628 5.18 21.39 -11.94
CA SER A 628 6.01 21.41 -10.73
C SER A 628 7.46 21.06 -11.02
N ILE A 629 7.71 20.00 -11.81
CA ILE A 629 9.05 19.58 -12.21
C ILE A 629 9.73 20.66 -13.06
N TRP A 630 9.01 21.24 -14.03
CA TRP A 630 9.54 22.28 -14.90
C TRP A 630 9.97 23.53 -14.13
N LYS A 631 9.15 23.99 -13.17
CA LYS A 631 9.47 25.14 -12.31
C LYS A 631 10.70 24.89 -11.45
N ASN A 632 10.89 23.66 -11.00
CA ASN A 632 11.98 23.27 -10.11
C ASN A 632 13.09 22.48 -10.84
N LYS A 633 13.21 22.63 -12.17
CA LYS A 633 14.13 21.83 -13.00
C LYS A 633 15.61 21.99 -12.67
N ASN A 634 15.98 23.09 -12.01
CA ASN A 634 17.36 23.36 -11.60
C ASN A 634 17.76 22.53 -10.37
N ASN A 635 16.80 22.14 -9.55
CA ASN A 635 17.02 21.28 -8.40
C ASN A 635 17.15 19.81 -8.84
N TYR A 636 18.34 19.44 -9.31
CA TYR A 636 18.60 18.10 -9.84
C TYR A 636 18.36 17.00 -8.81
N PHE A 637 18.52 17.29 -7.51
CA PHE A 637 18.24 16.32 -6.46
C PHE A 637 16.76 15.97 -6.41
N TYR A 638 15.88 16.97 -6.36
CA TYR A 638 14.43 16.79 -6.44
C TYR A 638 14.02 16.10 -7.75
N VAL A 639 14.53 16.56 -8.89
CA VAL A 639 14.17 16.02 -10.22
C VAL A 639 14.50 14.53 -10.31
N CYS A 640 15.69 14.10 -9.87
CA CYS A 640 16.06 12.69 -9.90
C CYS A 640 15.16 11.83 -8.99
N LEU A 641 14.82 12.30 -7.78
CA LEU A 641 13.95 11.55 -6.86
C LEU A 641 12.52 11.41 -7.41
N ILE A 642 11.92 12.50 -7.87
CA ILE A 642 10.54 12.45 -8.39
C ILE A 642 10.46 11.65 -9.70
N SER A 643 11.46 11.78 -10.58
CA SER A 643 11.51 10.98 -11.81
C SER A 643 11.73 9.50 -11.54
N PHE A 644 12.52 9.13 -10.54
CA PHE A 644 12.64 7.74 -10.10
C PHE A 644 11.30 7.15 -9.69
N LEU A 645 10.51 7.87 -8.89
CA LEU A 645 9.18 7.41 -8.49
C LEU A 645 8.27 7.29 -9.71
N LEU A 646 8.16 8.34 -10.54
CA LEU A 646 7.26 8.36 -11.70
C LEU A 646 7.50 7.22 -12.70
N ILE A 647 8.76 6.86 -12.97
CA ILE A 647 9.07 5.74 -13.87
C ILE A 647 8.63 4.41 -13.24
N ASN A 648 8.85 4.20 -11.95
CA ASN A 648 8.45 2.96 -11.28
C ASN A 648 6.92 2.84 -11.17
N LEU A 649 6.17 3.95 -11.05
CA LEU A 649 4.70 3.95 -11.05
C LEU A 649 4.06 3.42 -12.34
N ILE A 650 4.78 3.44 -13.47
CA ILE A 650 4.31 2.82 -14.71
C ILE A 650 4.29 1.29 -14.58
N LYS A 651 5.17 0.73 -13.73
CA LYS A 651 5.40 -0.72 -13.61
C LYS A 651 4.79 -1.32 -12.34
N SER A 652 4.47 -0.54 -11.32
CA SER A 652 4.01 -1.07 -10.02
C SER A 652 2.72 -0.45 -9.55
N ASP A 653 1.92 -1.22 -8.81
CA ASP A 653 0.71 -0.79 -8.11
C ASP A 653 1.04 -0.10 -6.77
N SER A 654 2.22 0.52 -6.65
CA SER A 654 2.72 1.02 -5.37
C SER A 654 1.80 2.08 -4.76
N LEU A 655 1.10 2.89 -5.56
CA LEU A 655 0.16 3.90 -5.04
C LEU A 655 -1.13 3.31 -4.42
N LEU A 656 -1.39 2.00 -4.58
CA LEU A 656 -2.46 1.33 -3.83
C LEU A 656 -2.09 1.10 -2.36
N TYR A 657 -0.84 1.35 -1.96
CA TYR A 657 -0.39 1.28 -0.57
C TYR A 657 -0.20 2.69 -0.01
N SER A 658 -0.77 2.94 1.17
CA SER A 658 -0.73 4.26 1.83
C SER A 658 0.69 4.75 2.12
N SER A 659 1.62 3.85 2.46
CA SER A 659 3.04 4.15 2.72
C SER A 659 3.75 4.71 1.47
N SER A 660 3.56 4.08 0.31
CA SER A 660 4.10 4.54 -0.97
C SER A 660 3.47 5.84 -1.44
N LEU A 661 2.16 6.01 -1.25
CA LEU A 661 1.48 7.27 -1.58
C LEU A 661 1.99 8.42 -0.68
N LEU A 662 2.21 8.16 0.61
CA LEU A 662 2.82 9.12 1.54
C LEU A 662 4.22 9.54 1.07
N LEU A 663 5.06 8.58 0.67
CA LEU A 663 6.37 8.85 0.09
C LEU A 663 6.28 9.69 -1.19
N PHE A 664 5.36 9.36 -2.08
CA PHE A 664 5.15 10.11 -3.32
C PHE A 664 4.76 11.57 -3.04
N ILE A 665 3.82 11.82 -2.11
CA ILE A 665 3.41 13.18 -1.72
C ILE A 665 4.57 13.92 -1.06
N PHE A 666 5.35 13.26 -0.20
CA PHE A 666 6.55 13.86 0.42
C PHE A 666 7.56 14.29 -0.63
N ILE A 667 7.93 13.40 -1.55
CA ILE A 667 8.89 13.70 -2.62
C ILE A 667 8.36 14.74 -3.59
N PHE A 668 7.06 14.71 -3.91
CA PHE A 668 6.44 15.74 -4.73
C PHE A 668 6.55 17.15 -4.10
N ASN A 669 6.52 17.25 -2.77
CA ASN A 669 6.69 18.53 -2.04
C ASN A 669 8.14 18.82 -1.66
N PHE A 670 9.09 17.94 -2.00
CA PHE A 670 10.47 18.02 -1.54
C PHE A 670 11.24 19.23 -2.08
N TYR A 671 10.83 19.79 -3.22
CA TYR A 671 11.38 21.04 -3.74
C TYR A 671 11.24 22.23 -2.79
N LYS A 672 10.31 22.18 -1.82
CA LYS A 672 10.11 23.22 -0.80
C LYS A 672 11.14 23.15 0.33
N ILE A 673 11.79 22.01 0.50
CA ILE A 673 12.87 21.84 1.47
C ILE A 673 14.11 22.46 0.83
N ASP A 674 14.81 23.33 1.55
CA ASP A 674 15.95 24.07 1.00
C ASP A 674 17.03 23.09 0.53
N THR A 675 17.18 22.95 -0.78
CA THR A 675 17.76 21.78 -1.44
C THR A 675 19.08 22.06 -2.15
N GLU A 676 19.56 23.31 -2.15
CA GLU A 676 20.89 23.65 -2.68
C GLU A 676 21.76 24.34 -1.62
N VAL A 677 23.01 23.88 -1.48
CA VAL A 677 24.07 24.77 -1.00
C VAL A 677 24.41 25.61 -2.21
N HIS A 678 24.11 26.91 -2.19
CA HIS A 678 24.73 27.82 -3.13
C HIS A 678 26.24 27.74 -2.90
N ASN A 679 26.95 27.04 -3.78
CA ASN A 679 28.40 27.11 -3.85
C ASN A 679 28.76 28.57 -4.20
N SER A 680 28.85 29.39 -3.16
CA SER A 680 29.51 30.68 -3.20
C SER A 680 31.00 30.40 -3.10
N LYS A 681 31.62 30.09 -4.25
CA LYS A 681 32.96 30.50 -4.70
C LYS A 681 33.47 29.61 -5.83
#